data_AF-A0A7C1M767-F1
#
_entry.id   AF-A0A7C1M767-F1
#
_cell.length_a   1.000
_cell.length_b   1.000
_cell.length_c   1.000
_cell.angle_alpha   90.00
_cell.angle_beta   90.00
_cell.angle_gamma   90.00
#
_symmetry.space_group_name_H-M   'P 1'
#
loop_
_entity.id
_entity.type
_entity.pdbx_description
1 polymer ?
#
loop_
_entity_poly.entity_id
_entity_poly.type
_entity_poly.pdbx_seq_one_letter_code
_entity_poly.pdbx_strand_id
1 'polypeptide(L)'
;MFRSPSHLKKRLVQPVAFVLLAMMSSLSMAQWRYVAVSSEAVAMRFNTIHDAHDFMVDYLIEREQAEGAYRSDRIYPASQGRYVSEVCFVYNGYTGSELGPDACELPLANGVYRASKFLLPAEMENTPFLNRDLGLPSTAMCVGNPIHLGTGNKFQAELDYQSTGTNPIAFARYYNSSLPAALMGGWSHTYARSVDFAPATYGENMVVLHRAEGQQLAFYAVDGEWLPTWKTDDRLVQTRDGWQFTQSNGVIEGYNDSGQLVSIEQPDGNVIQVTHSNGLLASVVDSFGRTLTFQHSGGRISGMVDPAGEIIQFQYDPAGGLGTVVYQDGASRSYVYDKPEAPGLLSGIIDENGNRFATWTYDAQGRAVSSEHSGQADRTTVAYNPDGTVDVTNALGHVQTYTFMRRNGALKVDTVEGAPCTGFAGGFESRDYDSKGMLTGITDRSGQKRPFRYSDRGLNTSRVDQDGATITTTWHDEFALPLTITSPESVTSFTYDERLRLTGTAVSERYSSGTRTWTYTYHPDGNTTPGLLATVDGPRTDVNDVTSFAYDGQGNLTSTINALGQVTQYQNHDAHGHPQKITGPNGVIQILTYDLRGRLQSATGPEGTTTYTFDDVGLLSTLTKPNGVVVGYLYDDAHRLIETSDALGNKRTFERDGLGNVTTESLFGPAGQIRWTELREFNEIGWLTGIEDAFGNQTLLGYDVVANLVEKADPSGDAYTYGYDGFHHQTTIQDPLGESTQIIYEDTGEIYRVSDPRSRRTYYEYNGFG
;
A
#
# COMPACT_ATOMS: atom_id res chain seq x y z
N MET A 1 1.44 -27.21 -43.99
CA MET A 1 0.70 -26.92 -45.23
C MET A 1 -0.66 -26.35 -44.83
N PHE A 2 -0.98 -25.11 -45.24
CA PHE A 2 -2.29 -24.42 -45.28
C PHE A 2 -3.45 -24.90 -44.34
N ARG A 3 -4.12 -24.05 -43.55
CA ARG A 3 -4.42 -22.60 -43.71
C ARG A 3 -4.50 -21.85 -42.37
N SER A 4 -4.02 -20.62 -42.38
CA SER A 4 -4.46 -19.54 -41.46
C SER A 4 -5.79 -18.93 -41.98
N PRO A 5 -6.46 -18.05 -41.22
CA PRO A 5 -6.28 -16.65 -41.59
C PRO A 5 -6.05 -15.70 -40.39
N SER A 6 -4.99 -14.90 -40.51
CA SER A 6 -4.74 -13.70 -39.73
C SER A 6 -5.38 -12.47 -40.39
N HIS A 7 -5.58 -11.43 -39.57
CA HIS A 7 -5.76 -10.00 -39.87
C HIS A 7 -6.19 -9.53 -41.28
N LEU A 8 -7.15 -8.59 -41.32
CA LEU A 8 -6.85 -7.18 -41.65
C LEU A 8 -8.09 -6.28 -41.55
N LYS A 9 -7.92 -5.08 -40.99
CA LYS A 9 -8.09 -3.84 -41.78
C LYS A 9 -7.23 -2.72 -41.19
N LYS A 10 -6.74 -1.86 -42.08
CA LYS A 10 -5.66 -0.87 -41.89
C LYS A 10 -6.03 0.36 -42.73
N ARG A 11 -5.57 1.56 -42.32
CA ARG A 11 -5.27 2.73 -43.20
C ARG A 11 -6.48 3.44 -43.85
N LEU A 12 -6.43 4.69 -44.34
CA LEU A 12 -5.44 5.81 -44.44
C LEU A 12 -6.30 7.12 -44.64
N VAL A 13 -5.84 8.38 -44.54
CA VAL A 13 -5.01 9.17 -45.50
C VAL A 13 -4.77 10.58 -44.91
N GLN A 14 -3.55 11.16 -45.03
CA GLN A 14 -3.24 12.61 -44.89
C GLN A 14 -3.15 13.30 -46.27
N PRO A 15 -3.14 14.65 -46.39
CA PRO A 15 -1.84 15.33 -46.65
C PRO A 15 -1.66 16.83 -46.22
N VAL A 16 -0.42 17.21 -45.81
CA VAL A 16 0.49 18.32 -46.31
C VAL A 16 -0.11 19.76 -46.50
N ALA A 17 0.47 20.92 -46.06
CA ALA A 17 1.87 21.39 -46.18
C ALA A 17 2.31 22.65 -45.34
N PHE A 18 3.62 22.71 -44.96
CA PHE A 18 4.65 23.78 -45.15
C PHE A 18 4.48 25.30 -44.81
N VAL A 19 5.52 25.89 -44.14
CA VAL A 19 6.38 27.08 -44.50
C VAL A 19 6.86 27.98 -43.31
N LEU A 20 8.17 27.92 -43.06
CA LEU A 20 9.18 28.94 -42.61
C LEU A 20 8.97 30.01 -41.49
N LEU A 21 9.86 29.91 -40.47
CA LEU A 21 11.05 30.77 -40.21
C LEU A 21 10.93 32.29 -39.85
N ALA A 22 11.33 32.66 -38.61
CA ALA A 22 12.16 33.83 -38.24
C ALA A 22 12.54 33.76 -36.74
N MET A 23 13.77 33.40 -36.37
CA MET A 23 14.95 34.28 -36.14
C MET A 23 14.98 35.07 -34.82
N MET A 24 16.02 34.74 -34.05
CA MET A 24 16.56 35.33 -32.82
C MET A 24 16.55 36.88 -32.76
N SER A 25 16.38 37.45 -31.56
CA SER A 25 17.53 37.86 -30.70
C SER A 25 17.18 38.98 -29.70
N SER A 26 17.59 38.83 -28.44
CA SER A 26 18.58 39.73 -27.80
C SER A 26 18.70 39.49 -26.29
N LEU A 27 19.95 39.43 -25.84
CA LEU A 27 20.36 39.40 -24.45
C LEU A 27 19.90 40.65 -23.67
N SER A 28 19.65 40.52 -22.37
CA SER A 28 20.58 41.10 -21.38
C SER A 28 20.25 40.69 -19.93
N MET A 29 21.27 40.82 -19.08
CA MET A 29 21.35 40.27 -17.72
C MET A 29 20.56 41.09 -16.70
N ALA A 30 20.02 40.41 -15.69
CA ALA A 30 19.98 40.92 -14.32
C ALA A 30 20.46 39.80 -13.38
N GLN A 31 21.27 40.15 -12.39
CA GLN A 31 22.09 39.22 -11.62
C GLN A 31 21.59 39.11 -10.17
N TRP A 32 21.66 37.90 -9.62
CA TRP A 32 21.64 37.55 -8.18
C TRP A 32 20.57 38.18 -7.26
N ARG A 33 19.71 37.30 -6.74
CA ARG A 33 19.74 37.00 -5.29
C ARG A 33 19.36 35.54 -5.06
N TYR A 34 20.39 34.71 -4.86
CA TYR A 34 20.25 33.47 -4.12
C TYR A 34 19.95 33.89 -2.67
N VAL A 35 18.71 33.74 -2.21
CA VAL A 35 18.48 33.64 -0.76
C VAL A 35 18.61 32.17 -0.48
N ALA A 36 19.76 31.78 0.07
CA ALA A 36 19.86 30.50 0.74
C ALA A 36 18.83 30.51 1.86
N VAL A 37 17.84 29.62 1.78
CA VAL A 37 17.15 29.16 2.99
C VAL A 37 18.25 28.58 3.87
N SER A 38 18.31 29.01 5.13
CA SER A 38 19.42 28.64 6.00
C SER A 38 19.45 27.14 6.27
N SER A 39 20.63 26.64 6.62
CA SER A 39 20.92 25.23 6.77
C SER A 39 20.20 24.56 7.96
N GLU A 40 19.65 25.32 8.89
CA GLU A 40 19.06 24.82 10.13
C GLU A 40 17.84 23.92 9.89
N ALA A 41 17.03 24.13 8.84
CA ALA A 41 15.89 23.27 8.51
C ALA A 41 16.28 21.84 8.05
N VAL A 42 17.57 21.61 7.75
CA VAL A 42 18.10 20.27 7.43
C VAL A 42 18.56 19.54 8.70
N ALA A 43 18.76 20.26 9.81
CA ALA A 43 19.61 19.81 10.90
C ALA A 43 18.93 18.88 11.92
N MET A 44 17.60 18.81 12.03
CA MET A 44 16.89 17.87 12.95
C MET A 44 16.93 16.39 12.51
N ARG A 45 18.12 15.92 12.12
CA ARG A 45 18.43 14.59 11.56
C ARG A 45 19.76 14.11 12.11
N PHE A 46 19.78 13.93 13.41
CA PHE A 46 20.97 13.55 14.16
C PHE A 46 21.26 12.06 14.02
N ASN A 47 22.53 11.69 13.96
CA ASN A 47 22.93 10.28 14.05
C ASN A 47 23.04 9.89 15.53
N THR A 48 23.64 10.76 16.35
CA THR A 48 23.80 10.54 17.79
C THR A 48 22.92 11.46 18.64
N ILE A 49 22.74 11.07 19.89
CA ILE A 49 22.04 11.84 20.92
C ILE A 49 22.81 13.09 21.37
N HIS A 50 24.12 13.13 21.13
CA HIS A 50 24.95 14.30 21.37
C HIS A 50 24.80 15.33 20.24
N ASP A 51 24.80 14.92 18.96
CA ASP A 51 24.54 15.86 17.86
C ASP A 51 23.15 16.53 18.03
N ALA A 52 22.16 15.77 18.53
CA ALA A 52 20.83 16.27 18.87
C ALA A 52 20.84 17.26 20.03
N HIS A 53 21.68 17.03 21.03
CA HIS A 53 21.83 17.94 22.17
C HIS A 53 22.50 19.24 21.76
N ASP A 54 23.63 19.14 21.06
CA ASP A 54 24.43 20.27 20.61
C ASP A 54 23.61 21.19 19.70
N PHE A 55 22.84 20.64 18.76
CA PHE A 55 21.91 21.44 17.95
C PHE A 55 20.82 22.14 18.78
N MET A 56 20.20 21.46 19.76
CA MET A 56 19.19 22.11 20.61
C MET A 56 19.78 23.19 21.52
N VAL A 57 21.07 23.06 21.88
CA VAL A 57 21.84 24.10 22.59
C VAL A 57 22.07 25.29 21.67
N ASP A 58 22.62 25.08 20.48
CA ASP A 58 22.87 26.14 19.48
C ASP A 58 21.57 26.87 19.09
N TYR A 59 20.51 26.13 18.79
CA TYR A 59 19.17 26.68 18.48
C TYR A 59 18.64 27.60 19.59
N LEU A 60 18.77 27.19 20.86
CA LEU A 60 18.36 28.06 21.97
C LEU A 60 19.31 29.25 22.18
N ILE A 61 20.62 29.08 21.94
CA ILE A 61 21.58 30.18 22.04
C ILE A 61 21.22 31.28 21.05
N GLU A 62 20.82 30.93 19.83
CA GLU A 62 20.34 31.88 18.83
C GLU A 62 18.98 32.49 19.19
N ARG A 63 18.01 31.67 19.63
CA ARG A 63 16.66 32.14 20.00
C ARG A 63 16.67 33.13 21.17
N GLU A 64 17.43 32.84 22.21
CA GLU A 64 17.43 33.63 23.46
C GLU A 64 18.47 34.77 23.46
N GLN A 65 19.28 34.91 22.40
CA GLN A 65 20.47 35.78 22.35
C GLN A 65 20.20 37.26 22.68
N ALA A 66 18.96 37.73 22.47
CA ALA A 66 18.55 39.11 22.70
C ALA A 66 18.28 39.43 24.19
N GLU A 67 17.91 38.44 25.01
CA GLU A 67 17.41 38.67 26.37
C GLU A 67 18.16 37.87 27.45
N GLY A 68 18.67 36.70 27.10
CA GLY A 68 19.40 35.78 27.97
C GLY A 68 20.81 35.45 27.48
N ALA A 69 21.74 35.27 28.41
CA ALA A 69 23.06 34.73 28.12
C ALA A 69 23.15 33.27 28.56
N TYR A 70 23.50 32.38 27.63
CA TYR A 70 23.78 30.96 27.91
C TYR A 70 24.84 30.81 29.01
N ARG A 71 24.74 29.75 29.81
CA ARG A 71 25.69 29.43 30.90
C ARG A 71 26.19 28.01 30.87
N SER A 72 25.29 27.06 30.68
CA SER A 72 25.57 25.64 30.70
C SER A 72 24.41 24.87 30.11
N ASP A 73 24.73 23.73 29.55
CA ASP A 73 23.80 22.66 29.24
C ASP A 73 24.14 21.41 30.06
N ARG A 74 23.25 20.42 29.99
CA ARG A 74 23.57 19.03 30.29
C ARG A 74 22.64 18.10 29.55
N ILE A 75 23.16 16.94 29.18
CA ILE A 75 22.36 15.80 28.73
C ILE A 75 22.47 14.66 29.73
N TYR A 76 21.35 14.04 30.10
CA TYR A 76 21.34 12.90 31.02
C TYR A 76 20.14 11.96 30.78
N PRO A 77 20.25 10.66 31.10
CA PRO A 77 19.18 9.70 30.88
C PRO A 77 17.96 9.94 31.79
N ALA A 78 16.78 9.77 31.21
CA ALA A 78 15.48 9.70 31.86
C ALA A 78 14.87 8.29 31.69
N SER A 79 13.71 8.06 32.32
CA SER A 79 12.97 6.79 32.25
C SER A 79 12.66 6.38 30.80
N GLN A 80 12.45 5.08 30.54
CA GLN A 80 12.06 4.56 29.22
C GLN A 80 13.05 4.86 28.06
N GLY A 81 14.36 4.87 28.32
CA GLY A 81 15.35 5.10 27.24
C GLY A 81 15.25 6.51 26.63
N ARG A 82 15.03 7.51 27.50
CA ARG A 82 14.97 8.93 27.15
C ARG A 82 16.26 9.60 27.60
N TYR A 83 16.59 10.74 27.02
CA TYR A 83 17.55 11.69 27.57
C TYR A 83 16.85 13.04 27.72
N VAL A 84 17.22 13.81 28.73
CA VAL A 84 16.81 15.21 28.87
C VAL A 84 18.00 16.07 28.48
N SER A 85 17.81 16.86 27.43
CA SER A 85 18.66 18.01 27.13
C SER A 85 18.11 19.21 27.91
N GLU A 86 18.90 19.71 28.86
CA GLU A 86 18.59 20.88 29.65
C GLU A 86 19.56 22.00 29.30
N VAL A 87 19.05 23.21 29.03
CA VAL A 87 19.88 24.38 28.67
C VAL A 87 19.50 25.55 29.58
N CYS A 88 20.50 26.20 30.18
CA CYS A 88 20.33 27.20 31.22
C CYS A 88 20.82 28.59 30.79
N PHE A 89 19.98 29.60 31.01
CA PHE A 89 20.20 30.99 30.61
C PHE A 89 20.09 31.94 31.81
N VAL A 90 20.80 33.07 31.74
CA VAL A 90 20.74 34.15 32.72
C VAL A 90 20.33 35.44 32.01
N TYR A 91 19.22 36.03 32.47
CA TYR A 91 18.63 37.22 31.84
C TYR A 91 19.14 38.51 32.49
N ASN A 92 19.03 39.62 31.75
CA ASN A 92 19.53 40.93 32.19
C ASN A 92 18.87 41.40 33.50
N GLY A 93 19.65 41.38 34.60
CA GLY A 93 19.20 41.74 35.95
C GLY A 93 19.87 40.93 37.07
N TYR A 94 20.52 39.80 36.75
CA TYR A 94 21.26 38.99 37.71
C TYR A 94 22.65 39.56 38.04
N THR A 95 23.00 39.61 39.32
CA THR A 95 24.30 40.15 39.82
C THR A 95 25.14 39.15 40.63
N GLY A 96 24.83 37.85 40.55
CA GLY A 96 25.60 36.79 41.23
C GLY A 96 26.80 36.30 40.42
N SER A 97 27.88 35.92 41.10
CA SER A 97 29.09 35.34 40.49
C SER A 97 29.01 33.82 40.40
N GLU A 98 29.42 33.28 39.25
CA GLU A 98 29.75 31.87 38.97
C GLU A 98 28.76 30.80 39.49
N LEU A 99 27.89 30.36 38.59
CA LEU A 99 27.02 29.19 38.77
C LEU A 99 27.64 27.99 38.04
N GLY A 100 27.89 26.90 38.77
CA GLY A 100 28.21 25.60 38.17
C GLY A 100 26.97 24.90 37.61
N PRO A 101 27.13 23.78 36.87
CA PRO A 101 26.03 23.11 36.15
C PRO A 101 24.88 22.63 37.06
N ASP A 102 25.14 22.38 38.35
CA ASP A 102 24.14 21.91 39.31
C ASP A 102 23.20 23.02 39.84
N ALA A 103 23.47 24.29 39.55
CA ALA A 103 22.74 25.41 40.16
C ALA A 103 21.38 25.76 39.50
N CYS A 104 20.93 24.96 38.53
CA CYS A 104 19.77 25.23 37.67
C CYS A 104 18.51 24.39 38.04
N GLU A 105 18.38 23.97 39.30
CA GLU A 105 17.43 22.92 39.72
C GLU A 105 16.19 23.38 40.52
N LEU A 106 16.11 24.62 41.01
CA LEU A 106 14.97 25.09 41.83
C LEU A 106 14.53 26.52 41.49
N PRO A 107 13.25 26.89 41.74
CA PRO A 107 12.72 28.21 41.39
C PRO A 107 13.29 29.28 42.33
N LEU A 108 14.31 30.00 41.87
CA LEU A 108 14.95 31.09 42.62
C LEU A 108 14.44 32.44 42.11
N ALA A 109 13.87 33.24 43.02
CA ALA A 109 13.12 34.45 42.73
C ALA A 109 13.94 35.65 42.17
N ASN A 110 15.18 35.44 41.71
CA ASN A 110 16.13 36.48 41.34
C ASN A 110 16.96 36.10 40.09
N GLY A 111 16.37 36.18 38.89
CA GLY A 111 17.11 36.42 37.63
C GLY A 111 17.83 35.25 36.92
N VAL A 112 17.72 34.01 37.40
CA VAL A 112 18.22 32.81 36.70
C VAL A 112 17.02 31.97 36.26
N TYR A 113 16.95 31.56 35.00
CA TYR A 113 15.82 30.80 34.49
C TYR A 113 16.25 29.60 33.64
N ARG A 114 15.49 28.53 33.77
CA ARG A 114 15.60 27.29 32.99
C ARG A 114 14.78 27.46 31.72
N ALA A 115 15.44 27.76 30.60
CA ALA A 115 14.75 28.15 29.37
C ALA A 115 13.87 27.03 28.79
N SER A 116 14.35 25.77 28.79
CA SER A 116 13.57 24.62 28.32
C SER A 116 14.07 23.29 28.90
N LYS A 117 13.23 22.26 28.84
CA LYS A 117 13.63 20.84 28.91
C LYS A 117 13.25 20.18 27.59
N PHE A 118 14.22 19.79 26.78
CA PHE A 118 13.96 18.96 25.61
C PHE A 118 14.10 17.50 26.00
N LEU A 119 13.08 16.72 25.70
CA LEU A 119 13.16 15.27 25.80
C LEU A 119 13.75 14.76 24.48
N LEU A 120 15.03 14.41 24.50
CA LEU A 120 15.71 13.84 23.35
C LEU A 120 15.64 12.30 23.42
N PRO A 121 15.44 11.61 22.28
CA PRO A 121 15.37 10.16 22.27
C PRO A 121 16.78 9.54 22.34
N ALA A 122 16.98 8.50 23.17
CA ALA A 122 18.32 8.07 23.60
C ALA A 122 19.39 7.80 22.52
N GLU A 123 18.99 7.35 21.34
CA GLU A 123 19.87 7.07 20.20
C GLU A 123 19.03 7.30 18.95
N MET A 124 19.42 8.17 18.00
CA MET A 124 18.57 8.38 16.82
C MET A 124 18.65 7.25 15.78
N GLU A 125 19.80 6.57 15.72
CA GLU A 125 19.97 5.28 15.02
C GLU A 125 19.19 4.12 15.67
N ASN A 126 18.67 4.27 16.89
CA ASN A 126 18.01 3.21 17.68
C ASN A 126 16.74 3.69 18.42
N THR A 127 16.12 4.80 17.99
CA THR A 127 15.00 5.47 18.68
C THR A 127 13.83 4.51 18.98
N PRO A 128 13.55 4.14 20.25
CA PRO A 128 12.33 3.37 20.59
C PRO A 128 11.04 4.20 20.50
N PHE A 129 11.13 5.46 20.06
CA PHE A 129 10.06 6.46 20.08
C PHE A 129 9.15 6.43 18.86
N LEU A 130 9.60 5.78 17.79
CA LEU A 130 8.95 5.82 16.50
C LEU A 130 8.60 4.42 16.06
N ASN A 131 7.40 4.00 16.46
CA ASN A 131 6.67 2.86 15.94
C ASN A 131 6.27 3.04 14.44
N ARG A 132 7.17 3.58 13.62
CA ARG A 132 7.00 3.75 12.16
C ARG A 132 7.16 2.43 11.40
N ASP A 133 7.71 1.42 12.06
CA ASP A 133 7.77 0.02 11.62
C ASP A 133 6.48 -0.77 11.96
N LEU A 134 5.47 -0.14 12.56
CA LEU A 134 4.13 -0.74 12.77
C LEU A 134 3.21 -0.49 11.58
N GLY A 135 2.02 -1.10 11.63
CA GLY A 135 1.08 -1.12 10.51
C GLY A 135 1.46 -2.15 9.45
N LEU A 136 0.88 -2.01 8.25
CA LEU A 136 1.20 -2.91 7.14
C LEU A 136 2.69 -2.78 6.76
N PRO A 137 3.48 -3.88 6.73
CA PRO A 137 4.89 -3.81 6.36
C PRO A 137 5.10 -3.22 4.96
N SER A 138 5.85 -2.11 4.88
CA SER A 138 6.05 -1.35 3.63
C SER A 138 6.85 -2.06 2.53
N THR A 139 7.32 -3.28 2.80
CA THR A 139 8.04 -4.12 1.84
C THR A 139 7.22 -5.36 1.58
N ALA A 140 7.09 -5.74 0.29
CA ALA A 140 6.55 -7.02 -0.12
C ALA A 140 7.48 -8.13 0.39
N MET A 141 7.23 -8.57 1.62
CA MET A 141 8.01 -9.55 2.35
C MET A 141 7.38 -10.93 2.25
N CYS A 142 8.26 -11.91 2.36
CA CYS A 142 8.07 -13.35 2.36
C CYS A 142 7.08 -13.98 3.36
N VAL A 143 6.23 -13.20 4.03
CA VAL A 143 5.43 -13.64 5.18
C VAL A 143 3.95 -13.41 4.91
N GLY A 144 3.27 -14.49 4.51
CA GLY A 144 1.81 -14.54 4.48
C GLY A 144 1.22 -14.26 5.88
N ASN A 145 0.12 -13.51 5.93
CA ASN A 145 -0.43 -12.89 7.15
C ASN A 145 0.60 -12.03 7.90
N PRO A 146 0.75 -10.75 7.54
CA PRO A 146 2.03 -10.04 7.55
C PRO A 146 2.72 -9.95 8.91
N ILE A 147 3.97 -10.40 8.95
CA ILE A 147 4.94 -10.11 10.02
C ILE A 147 5.91 -9.06 9.50
N HIS A 148 6.19 -8.01 10.27
CA HIS A 148 7.27 -7.09 9.95
C HIS A 148 8.61 -7.74 10.34
N LEU A 149 9.32 -8.34 9.38
CA LEU A 149 10.52 -9.17 9.65
C LEU A 149 11.63 -8.47 10.44
N GLY A 150 11.78 -7.14 10.33
CA GLY A 150 12.79 -6.40 11.10
C GLY A 150 12.45 -6.21 12.60
N THR A 151 11.17 -6.30 12.98
CA THR A 151 10.71 -6.07 14.38
C THR A 151 10.02 -7.27 15.00
N GLY A 152 9.55 -8.22 14.18
CA GLY A 152 8.67 -9.31 14.58
C GLY A 152 7.25 -8.89 14.96
N ASN A 153 6.83 -7.66 14.64
CA ASN A 153 5.45 -7.24 14.83
C ASN A 153 4.52 -8.01 13.89
N LYS A 154 3.57 -8.78 14.43
CA LYS A 154 2.46 -9.36 13.66
C LYS A 154 1.39 -8.30 13.43
N PHE A 155 1.13 -7.96 12.17
CA PHE A 155 0.04 -7.08 11.76
C PHE A 155 -1.14 -7.89 11.22
N GLN A 156 -2.38 -7.57 11.64
CA GLN A 156 -3.60 -8.13 11.03
C GLN A 156 -4.60 -7.01 10.78
N ALA A 157 -5.22 -7.00 9.60
CA ALA A 157 -6.30 -6.08 9.26
C ALA A 157 -7.57 -6.88 8.95
N GLU A 158 -8.70 -6.47 9.53
CA GLU A 158 -10.03 -7.05 9.27
C GLU A 158 -10.97 -5.91 8.85
N LEU A 159 -11.54 -5.97 7.65
CA LEU A 159 -12.52 -5.00 7.16
C LEU A 159 -13.91 -5.44 7.61
N ASP A 160 -14.56 -4.66 8.48
CA ASP A 160 -15.90 -4.98 8.99
C ASP A 160 -17.01 -4.32 8.16
N TYR A 161 -16.76 -3.11 7.62
CA TYR A 161 -17.74 -2.39 6.79
C TYR A 161 -17.09 -1.47 5.76
N GLN A 162 -17.69 -1.36 4.57
CA GLN A 162 -17.37 -0.37 3.55
C GLN A 162 -18.64 -0.02 2.73
N SER A 163 -18.90 1.27 2.51
CA SER A 163 -19.95 1.73 1.59
C SER A 163 -19.49 1.71 0.12
N THR A 164 -20.38 1.97 -0.84
CA THR A 164 -19.99 2.24 -2.24
C THR A 164 -19.52 3.69 -2.45
N GLY A 165 -19.19 4.04 -3.71
CA GLY A 165 -18.80 5.38 -4.14
C GLY A 165 -17.28 5.63 -4.15
N THR A 166 -16.86 6.76 -4.71
CA THR A 166 -15.44 7.10 -4.92
C THR A 166 -14.66 7.24 -3.62
N ASN A 167 -15.30 7.79 -2.58
CA ASN A 167 -14.73 7.99 -1.25
C ASN A 167 -15.66 7.32 -0.22
N PRO A 168 -15.52 5.99 -0.03
CA PRO A 168 -16.42 5.23 0.83
C PRO A 168 -16.14 5.47 2.31
N ILE A 169 -17.20 5.51 3.12
CA ILE A 169 -17.08 5.40 4.58
C ILE A 169 -16.80 3.93 4.92
N ALA A 170 -15.74 3.68 5.67
CA ALA A 170 -15.24 2.32 5.95
C ALA A 170 -14.73 2.18 7.37
N PHE A 171 -14.97 1.01 7.97
CA PHE A 171 -14.45 0.63 9.28
C PHE A 171 -13.71 -0.70 9.18
N ALA A 172 -12.42 -0.66 9.54
CA ALA A 172 -11.56 -1.81 9.66
C ALA A 172 -10.85 -1.77 11.02
N ARG A 173 -10.55 -2.96 11.56
CA ARG A 173 -9.75 -3.17 12.77
C ARG A 173 -8.32 -3.54 12.41
N TYR A 174 -7.37 -3.12 13.25
CA TYR A 174 -5.94 -3.35 13.05
C TYR A 174 -5.29 -3.88 14.33
N TYR A 175 -4.74 -5.09 14.28
CA TYR A 175 -3.93 -5.68 15.35
C TYR A 175 -2.44 -5.44 15.07
N ASN A 176 -1.68 -5.18 16.14
CA ASN A 176 -0.22 -5.19 16.14
C ASN A 176 0.24 -5.94 17.40
N SER A 177 1.08 -6.97 17.29
CA SER A 177 1.61 -7.66 18.49
C SER A 177 2.48 -6.76 19.37
N SER A 178 3.02 -5.67 18.82
CA SER A 178 3.72 -4.62 19.58
C SER A 178 2.79 -3.65 20.32
N LEU A 179 1.46 -3.71 20.13
CA LEU A 179 0.46 -2.86 20.78
C LEU A 179 -0.68 -3.66 21.46
N PRO A 180 -0.38 -4.63 22.36
CA PRO A 180 -1.39 -5.50 22.98
C PRO A 180 -2.42 -4.76 23.86
N ALA A 181 -2.17 -3.49 24.20
CA ALA A 181 -3.05 -2.63 24.99
C ALA A 181 -3.98 -1.73 24.15
N ALA A 182 -4.08 -1.93 22.83
CA ALA A 182 -4.92 -1.09 21.96
C ALA A 182 -6.43 -1.15 22.32
N LEU A 183 -7.15 -0.07 22.00
CA LEU A 183 -8.45 0.31 22.59
C LEU A 183 -9.54 -0.76 22.47
N MET A 184 -9.57 -1.52 21.39
CA MET A 184 -10.49 -2.64 21.18
C MET A 184 -9.84 -3.97 21.57
N GLY A 185 -9.30 -4.06 22.80
CA GLY A 185 -8.77 -5.31 23.37
C GLY A 185 -7.60 -5.90 22.58
N GLY A 186 -6.56 -5.08 22.35
CA GLY A 186 -5.41 -5.43 21.51
C GLY A 186 -5.55 -5.01 20.04
N TRP A 187 -6.71 -4.46 19.67
CA TRP A 187 -6.98 -3.93 18.32
C TRP A 187 -7.18 -2.41 18.32
N SER A 188 -6.75 -1.78 17.24
CA SER A 188 -7.05 -0.40 16.82
C SER A 188 -8.11 -0.41 15.72
N HIS A 189 -8.56 0.75 15.24
CA HIS A 189 -9.52 0.87 14.14
C HIS A 189 -9.30 2.13 13.28
N THR A 190 -9.96 2.21 12.11
CA THR A 190 -9.81 3.29 11.09
C THR A 190 -9.85 4.72 11.65
N TYR A 191 -10.63 4.95 12.71
CA TYR A 191 -10.85 6.25 13.34
C TYR A 191 -10.09 6.44 14.67
N ALA A 192 -9.32 5.44 15.12
CA ALA A 192 -8.41 5.56 16.26
C ALA A 192 -7.13 6.32 15.86
N ARG A 193 -7.30 7.59 15.46
CA ARG A 193 -6.21 8.52 15.15
C ARG A 193 -6.21 9.61 16.21
N SER A 194 -5.05 10.01 16.68
CA SER A 194 -4.92 11.09 17.66
C SER A 194 -3.61 11.85 17.53
N VAL A 195 -3.60 13.07 18.04
CA VAL A 195 -2.39 13.86 18.28
C VAL A 195 -2.13 13.84 19.78
N ASP A 196 -1.06 13.19 20.24
CA ASP A 196 -0.59 13.30 21.62
C ASP A 196 0.54 14.33 21.69
N PHE A 197 0.30 15.36 22.50
CA PHE A 197 1.15 16.52 22.71
C PHE A 197 1.45 16.73 24.21
N ALA A 198 1.26 15.70 25.04
CA ALA A 198 1.45 15.78 26.48
C ALA A 198 2.91 16.14 26.84
N PRO A 199 3.19 17.32 27.43
CA PRO A 199 4.58 17.77 27.65
C PRO A 199 5.34 16.90 28.67
N ALA A 200 4.62 16.25 29.58
CA ALA A 200 5.19 15.25 30.50
C ALA A 200 5.64 13.95 29.79
N THR A 201 5.03 13.63 28.64
CA THR A 201 5.33 12.44 27.84
C THR A 201 6.39 12.72 26.78
N TYR A 202 6.38 13.89 26.14
CA TYR A 202 7.22 14.16 24.96
C TYR A 202 8.12 15.40 25.07
N GLY A 203 8.05 16.14 26.18
CA GLY A 203 8.64 17.48 26.28
C GLY A 203 7.79 18.53 25.59
N GLU A 204 8.18 19.80 25.70
CA GLU A 204 7.37 20.94 25.24
C GLU A 204 7.38 21.14 23.71
N ASN A 205 8.28 20.46 23.00
CA ASN A 205 8.60 20.74 21.60
C ASN A 205 8.48 19.50 20.68
N MET A 206 7.83 18.43 21.13
CA MET A 206 7.57 17.24 20.31
C MET A 206 6.11 16.79 20.43
N VAL A 207 5.52 16.43 19.30
CA VAL A 207 4.15 15.95 19.18
C VAL A 207 4.14 14.63 18.41
N VAL A 208 3.31 13.67 18.83
CA VAL A 208 3.20 12.35 18.21
C VAL A 208 1.80 12.15 17.65
N LEU A 209 1.73 11.94 16.34
CA LEU A 209 0.51 11.59 15.62
C LEU A 209 0.37 10.06 15.57
N HIS A 210 -0.63 9.53 16.25
CA HIS A 210 -1.02 8.12 16.24
C HIS A 210 -1.91 7.85 15.02
N ARG A 211 -1.57 6.81 14.26
CA ARG A 211 -2.29 6.38 13.06
C ARG A 211 -3.12 5.13 13.35
N ALA A 212 -4.19 4.94 12.57
CA ALA A 212 -5.13 3.82 12.74
C ALA A 212 -4.45 2.45 12.76
N GLU A 213 -3.44 2.24 11.91
CA GLU A 213 -2.67 0.99 11.82
C GLU A 213 -1.62 0.81 12.94
N GLY A 214 -1.55 1.72 13.92
CA GLY A 214 -0.60 1.66 15.04
C GLY A 214 0.69 2.47 14.85
N GLN A 215 0.93 3.01 13.65
CA GLN A 215 2.09 3.87 13.40
C GLN A 215 2.09 5.13 14.28
N GLN A 216 3.29 5.55 14.67
CA GLN A 216 3.52 6.78 15.44
C GLN A 216 4.44 7.70 14.66
N LEU A 217 3.97 8.89 14.33
CA LEU A 217 4.67 9.87 13.51
C LEU A 217 4.99 11.11 14.37
N ALA A 218 6.26 11.36 14.65
CA ALA A 218 6.66 12.52 15.46
C ALA A 218 6.93 13.77 14.61
N PHE A 219 6.61 14.91 15.19
CA PHE A 219 6.91 16.25 14.70
C PHE A 219 7.61 17.05 15.80
N TYR A 220 8.62 17.83 15.44
CA TYR A 220 9.30 18.76 16.36
C TYR A 220 8.94 20.21 16.05
N ALA A 221 8.79 21.03 17.09
CA ALA A 221 8.61 22.47 16.94
C ALA A 221 9.95 23.16 16.65
N VAL A 222 10.01 23.90 15.54
CA VAL A 222 11.14 24.74 15.13
C VAL A 222 10.58 26.07 14.64
N ASP A 223 10.93 27.17 15.30
CA ASP A 223 10.51 28.54 14.94
C ASP A 223 9.00 28.75 14.76
N GLY A 224 8.20 27.92 15.44
CA GLY A 224 6.73 27.93 15.37
C GLY A 224 6.12 26.96 14.34
N GLU A 225 6.94 26.28 13.53
CA GLU A 225 6.51 25.23 12.61
C GLU A 225 6.72 23.83 13.19
N TRP A 226 5.85 22.87 12.83
CA TRP A 226 5.96 21.47 13.26
C TRP A 226 6.54 20.61 12.13
N LEU A 227 7.83 20.29 12.23
CA LEU A 227 8.58 19.58 11.19
C LEU A 227 8.57 18.05 11.42
N PRO A 228 8.26 17.22 10.41
CA PRO A 228 8.27 15.77 10.54
C PRO A 228 9.68 15.23 10.75
N THR A 229 9.82 14.18 11.57
CA THR A 229 11.11 13.51 11.79
C THR A 229 11.65 12.75 10.58
N TRP A 230 10.89 12.65 9.48
CA TRP A 230 11.30 11.99 8.24
C TRP A 230 11.17 12.91 7.03
N LYS A 231 11.73 12.51 5.88
CA LYS A 231 11.55 13.29 4.65
C LYS A 231 10.19 12.96 4.03
N THR A 232 9.31 13.95 4.03
CA THR A 232 7.97 13.93 3.44
C THR A 232 7.53 15.36 3.12
N ASP A 233 6.36 15.48 2.51
CA ASP A 233 5.58 16.70 2.36
C ASP A 233 4.40 16.80 3.34
N ASP A 234 4.20 15.79 4.19
CA ASP A 234 3.17 15.82 5.24
C ASP A 234 3.45 16.96 6.23
N ARG A 235 2.40 17.69 6.64
CA ARG A 235 2.50 18.89 7.48
C ARG A 235 1.59 18.77 8.69
N LEU A 236 2.08 19.17 9.86
CA LEU A 236 1.27 19.33 11.07
C LEU A 236 1.18 20.81 11.42
N VAL A 237 -0.01 21.29 11.81
CA VAL A 237 -0.25 22.67 12.20
C VAL A 237 -1.10 22.69 13.47
N GLN A 238 -0.68 23.46 14.47
CA GLN A 238 -1.51 23.73 15.64
C GLN A 238 -2.54 24.81 15.28
N THR A 239 -3.82 24.56 15.56
CA THR A 239 -4.92 25.50 15.28
C THR A 239 -5.48 26.07 16.58
N ARG A 240 -6.40 27.03 16.48
CA ARG A 240 -7.08 27.61 17.66
C ARG A 240 -7.94 26.58 18.42
N ASP A 241 -8.41 25.55 17.73
CA ASP A 241 -9.38 24.57 18.24
C ASP A 241 -8.80 23.14 18.32
N GLY A 242 -7.48 22.98 18.14
CA GLY A 242 -6.78 21.70 18.16
C GLY A 242 -5.63 21.64 17.17
N TRP A 243 -5.68 20.68 16.24
CA TRP A 243 -4.61 20.42 15.27
C TRP A 243 -5.15 20.10 13.88
N GLN A 244 -4.34 20.37 12.86
CA GLN A 244 -4.59 19.96 11.48
C GLN A 244 -3.37 19.19 10.96
N PHE A 245 -3.59 17.99 10.45
CA PHE A 245 -2.58 17.21 9.75
C PHE A 245 -2.92 17.13 8.26
N THR A 246 -2.03 17.62 7.40
CA THR A 246 -2.20 17.56 5.94
C THR A 246 -1.23 16.54 5.38
N GLN A 247 -1.77 15.50 4.77
CA GLN A 247 -0.98 14.46 4.10
C GLN A 247 -0.43 14.97 2.76
N SER A 248 0.68 14.39 2.33
CA SER A 248 1.36 14.65 1.06
C SER A 248 0.49 14.45 -0.20
N ASN A 249 -0.59 13.66 -0.10
CA ASN A 249 -1.61 13.47 -1.14
C ASN A 249 -2.77 14.49 -1.10
N GLY A 250 -2.75 15.45 -0.19
CA GLY A 250 -3.79 16.47 -0.02
C GLY A 250 -4.93 16.10 0.93
N VAL A 251 -4.94 14.92 1.54
CA VAL A 251 -5.94 14.57 2.58
C VAL A 251 -5.68 15.39 3.84
N ILE A 252 -6.70 16.07 4.35
CA ILE A 252 -6.63 16.90 5.56
C ILE A 252 -7.36 16.20 6.71
N GLU A 253 -6.73 16.10 7.86
CA GLU A 253 -7.30 15.54 9.08
C GLU A 253 -7.39 16.63 10.16
N GLY A 254 -8.59 16.89 10.66
CA GLY A 254 -8.84 17.80 11.77
C GLY A 254 -8.90 17.07 13.10
N TYR A 255 -8.30 17.67 14.13
CA TYR A 255 -8.27 17.16 15.50
C TYR A 255 -8.69 18.26 16.48
N ASN A 256 -9.38 17.88 17.56
CA ASN A 256 -9.80 18.82 18.61
C ASN A 256 -8.67 19.18 19.60
N ASP A 257 -8.98 20.08 20.54
CA ASP A 257 -8.11 20.53 21.62
C ASP A 257 -7.61 19.42 22.55
N SER A 258 -8.28 18.27 22.53
CA SER A 258 -7.96 17.05 23.28
C SER A 258 -7.22 16.01 22.42
N GLY A 259 -6.82 16.37 21.20
CA GLY A 259 -6.06 15.53 20.28
C GLY A 259 -6.86 14.44 19.57
N GLN A 260 -8.20 14.44 19.66
CA GLN A 260 -9.05 13.43 19.03
C GLN A 260 -9.43 13.82 17.59
N LEU A 261 -9.44 12.87 16.67
CA LEU A 261 -9.88 13.06 15.29
C LEU A 261 -11.34 13.56 15.24
N VAL A 262 -11.60 14.63 14.50
CA VAL A 262 -12.95 15.19 14.27
C VAL A 262 -13.34 15.28 12.81
N SER A 263 -12.39 15.32 11.88
CA SER A 263 -12.68 15.29 10.44
C SER A 263 -11.58 14.62 9.62
N ILE A 264 -11.98 14.03 8.49
CA ILE A 264 -11.09 13.65 7.38
C ILE A 264 -11.69 14.26 6.11
N GLU A 265 -11.02 15.23 5.51
CA GLU A 265 -11.38 15.89 4.26
C GLU A 265 -10.50 15.34 3.13
N GLN A 266 -11.16 14.82 2.09
CA GLN A 266 -10.52 14.37 0.85
C GLN A 266 -10.27 15.57 -0.07
N PRO A 267 -9.28 15.50 -0.99
CA PRO A 267 -9.02 16.58 -1.94
C PRO A 267 -10.24 17.02 -2.74
N ASP A 268 -11.17 16.11 -3.07
CA ASP A 268 -12.40 16.45 -3.80
C ASP A 268 -13.45 17.23 -2.97
N GLY A 269 -13.15 17.53 -1.70
CA GLY A 269 -14.03 18.21 -0.76
C GLY A 269 -15.05 17.29 -0.06
N ASN A 270 -14.98 15.97 -0.25
CA ASN A 270 -15.77 15.06 0.57
C ASN A 270 -15.17 14.98 1.98
N VAL A 271 -15.96 15.38 2.98
CA VAL A 271 -15.58 15.32 4.39
C VAL A 271 -16.29 14.18 5.11
N ILE A 272 -15.52 13.40 5.85
CA ILE A 272 -15.98 12.45 6.86
C ILE A 272 -15.88 13.15 8.22
N GLN A 273 -17.02 13.37 8.88
CA GLN A 273 -17.13 13.94 10.21
C GLN A 273 -17.09 12.84 11.28
N VAL A 274 -16.31 13.06 12.34
CA VAL A 274 -16.08 12.09 13.43
C VAL A 274 -16.53 12.70 14.77
N THR A 275 -17.64 12.21 15.29
CA THR A 275 -18.23 12.74 16.54
C THR A 275 -17.82 11.89 17.73
N HIS A 276 -17.36 12.53 18.80
CA HIS A 276 -17.04 11.90 20.08
C HIS A 276 -18.07 12.28 21.16
N SER A 277 -18.34 11.36 22.10
CA SER A 277 -19.20 11.57 23.27
C SER A 277 -18.53 11.01 24.51
N ASN A 278 -18.34 11.84 25.54
CA ASN A 278 -17.56 11.51 26.75
C ASN A 278 -16.15 10.94 26.43
N GLY A 279 -15.51 11.46 25.37
CA GLY A 279 -14.20 11.00 24.89
C GLY A 279 -14.20 9.71 24.07
N LEU A 280 -15.34 9.04 23.90
CA LEU A 280 -15.48 7.80 23.11
C LEU A 280 -16.05 8.12 21.72
N LEU A 281 -15.68 7.35 20.69
CA LEU A 281 -16.23 7.48 19.34
C LEU A 281 -17.74 7.25 19.36
N ALA A 282 -18.55 8.20 18.91
CA ALA A 282 -20.02 8.09 18.96
C ALA A 282 -20.62 7.78 17.58
N SER A 283 -20.21 8.55 16.56
CA SER A 283 -20.67 8.35 15.19
C SER A 283 -19.65 8.85 14.18
N VAL A 284 -19.72 8.31 12.96
CA VAL A 284 -19.00 8.83 11.79
C VAL A 284 -19.99 9.03 10.66
N VAL A 285 -19.93 10.19 10.00
CA VAL A 285 -20.88 10.60 8.96
C VAL A 285 -20.11 11.15 7.76
N ASP A 286 -20.38 10.68 6.54
CA ASP A 286 -19.81 11.28 5.32
C ASP A 286 -20.63 12.48 4.81
N SER A 287 -20.15 13.19 3.80
CA SER A 287 -20.85 14.36 3.23
C SER A 287 -22.15 14.00 2.50
N PHE A 288 -22.47 12.71 2.39
CA PHE A 288 -23.68 12.16 1.79
C PHE A 288 -24.72 11.72 2.85
N GLY A 289 -24.38 11.83 4.14
CA GLY A 289 -25.24 11.49 5.27
C GLY A 289 -25.20 10.01 5.68
N ARG A 290 -24.39 9.17 5.03
CA ARG A 290 -24.23 7.77 5.44
C ARG A 290 -23.51 7.74 6.77
N THR A 291 -24.11 7.04 7.73
CA THR A 291 -23.74 7.14 9.15
C THR A 291 -23.39 5.78 9.73
N LEU A 292 -22.23 5.70 10.40
CA LEU A 292 -21.88 4.62 11.32
C LEU A 292 -22.12 5.10 12.76
N THR A 293 -22.76 4.29 13.60
CA THR A 293 -23.02 4.62 15.02
C THR A 293 -22.40 3.57 15.94
N PHE A 294 -21.68 3.99 16.98
CA PHE A 294 -20.87 3.11 17.82
C PHE A 294 -21.43 2.94 19.23
N GLN A 295 -21.70 1.69 19.61
CA GLN A 295 -22.16 1.31 20.94
C GLN A 295 -20.96 0.95 21.82
N HIS A 296 -21.04 1.24 23.12
CA HIS A 296 -19.94 1.08 24.06
C HIS A 296 -20.32 0.28 25.31
N SER A 297 -19.41 -0.58 25.76
CA SER A 297 -19.48 -1.30 27.03
C SER A 297 -18.11 -1.27 27.72
N GLY A 298 -18.06 -0.95 29.01
CA GLY A 298 -16.79 -0.87 29.76
C GLY A 298 -15.76 0.13 29.20
N GLY A 299 -16.21 1.15 28.44
CA GLY A 299 -15.33 2.12 27.77
C GLY A 299 -14.76 1.65 26.42
N ARG A 300 -15.22 0.51 25.88
CA ARG A 300 -14.77 -0.05 24.59
C ARG A 300 -15.93 -0.18 23.62
N ILE A 301 -15.67 -0.14 22.32
CA ILE A 301 -16.68 -0.38 21.28
C ILE A 301 -17.20 -1.82 21.42
N SER A 302 -18.50 -1.98 21.66
CA SER A 302 -19.19 -3.27 21.76
C SER A 302 -20.10 -3.56 20.57
N GLY A 303 -20.39 -2.56 19.73
CA GLY A 303 -21.12 -2.75 18.48
C GLY A 303 -21.00 -1.54 17.55
N MET A 304 -21.15 -1.79 16.26
CA MET A 304 -21.25 -0.77 15.22
C MET A 304 -22.54 -1.01 14.45
N VAL A 305 -23.39 0.02 14.38
CA VAL A 305 -24.59 0.03 13.55
C VAL A 305 -24.25 0.71 12.23
N ASP A 306 -24.56 0.04 11.12
CA ASP A 306 -24.28 0.51 9.76
C ASP A 306 -25.45 1.36 9.18
N PRO A 307 -25.34 1.92 7.96
CA PRO A 307 -26.38 2.78 7.41
C PRO A 307 -27.72 2.08 7.12
N ALA A 308 -27.77 0.75 7.05
CA ALA A 308 -29.03 0.01 6.92
C ALA A 308 -29.73 -0.18 8.29
N GLY A 309 -29.02 0.08 9.40
CA GLY A 309 -29.48 -0.19 10.76
C GLY A 309 -29.10 -1.57 11.28
N GLU A 310 -28.35 -2.35 10.50
CA GLU A 310 -27.84 -3.66 10.91
C GLU A 310 -26.60 -3.49 11.80
N ILE A 311 -26.29 -4.49 12.62
CA ILE A 311 -25.27 -4.38 13.68
C ILE A 311 -24.18 -5.45 13.56
N ILE A 312 -22.92 -4.99 13.62
CA ILE A 312 -21.76 -5.84 13.89
C ILE A 312 -21.44 -5.73 15.38
N GLN A 313 -21.33 -6.85 16.08
CA GLN A 313 -21.08 -6.90 17.53
C GLN A 313 -19.63 -7.29 17.83
N PHE A 314 -19.02 -6.61 18.80
CA PHE A 314 -17.64 -6.86 19.26
C PHE A 314 -17.67 -7.38 20.70
N GLN A 315 -17.27 -8.64 20.90
CA GLN A 315 -17.32 -9.33 22.18
C GLN A 315 -15.90 -9.57 22.72
N TYR A 316 -15.69 -9.26 23.99
CA TYR A 316 -14.39 -9.36 24.65
C TYR A 316 -14.29 -10.59 25.56
N ASP A 317 -13.12 -11.20 25.61
CA ASP A 317 -12.82 -12.31 26.52
C ASP A 317 -12.63 -11.83 27.98
N PRO A 318 -12.56 -12.75 28.98
CA PRO A 318 -12.37 -12.38 30.38
C PRO A 318 -11.01 -11.73 30.72
N ALA A 319 -9.99 -11.86 29.87
CA ALA A 319 -8.72 -11.15 29.99
C ALA A 319 -8.77 -9.75 29.36
N GLY A 320 -9.81 -9.46 28.59
CA GLY A 320 -10.03 -8.21 27.88
C GLY A 320 -9.45 -8.18 26.46
N GLY A 321 -9.07 -9.32 25.87
CA GLY A 321 -8.83 -9.41 24.43
C GLY A 321 -10.14 -9.31 23.64
N LEU A 322 -10.11 -8.82 22.40
CA LEU A 322 -11.25 -8.97 21.49
C LEU A 322 -11.38 -10.45 21.12
N GLY A 323 -12.43 -11.12 21.58
CA GLY A 323 -12.59 -12.57 21.46
C GLY A 323 -13.44 -13.00 20.26
N THR A 324 -14.57 -12.33 20.00
CA THR A 324 -15.47 -12.70 18.89
C THR A 324 -16.09 -11.46 18.25
N VAL A 325 -16.24 -11.49 16.94
CA VAL A 325 -17.03 -10.54 16.15
C VAL A 325 -18.18 -11.27 15.48
N VAL A 326 -19.39 -10.76 15.64
CA VAL A 326 -20.61 -11.30 15.01
C VAL A 326 -21.09 -10.30 13.96
N TYR A 327 -21.23 -10.75 12.72
CA TYR A 327 -21.64 -9.94 11.57
C TYR A 327 -23.18 -9.86 11.45
N GLN A 328 -23.66 -9.03 10.50
CA GLN A 328 -25.09 -8.75 10.29
C GLN A 328 -25.93 -10.01 10.00
N ASP A 329 -25.36 -11.02 9.35
CA ASP A 329 -26.02 -12.29 9.06
C ASP A 329 -25.98 -13.31 10.23
N GLY A 330 -25.32 -12.95 11.33
CA GLY A 330 -25.13 -13.82 12.50
C GLY A 330 -23.92 -14.76 12.39
N ALA A 331 -23.20 -14.78 11.27
CA ALA A 331 -21.92 -15.47 11.17
C ALA A 331 -20.90 -14.82 12.13
N SER A 332 -19.98 -15.60 12.70
CA SER A 332 -19.07 -15.09 13.73
C SER A 332 -17.63 -15.54 13.57
N ARG A 333 -16.70 -14.59 13.60
CA ARG A 333 -15.25 -14.82 13.59
C ARG A 333 -14.68 -14.66 14.98
N SER A 334 -13.83 -15.58 15.42
CA SER A 334 -13.20 -15.52 16.75
C SER A 334 -11.68 -15.38 16.67
N TYR A 335 -11.12 -14.73 17.69
CA TYR A 335 -9.72 -14.35 17.80
C TYR A 335 -9.17 -14.95 19.09
N VAL A 336 -8.04 -15.64 18.99
CA VAL A 336 -7.57 -16.54 20.04
C VAL A 336 -6.23 -16.09 20.59
N TYR A 337 -6.06 -16.18 21.91
CA TYR A 337 -4.87 -15.75 22.67
C TYR A 337 -4.33 -16.93 23.52
N ASP A 338 -4.25 -18.12 22.91
CA ASP A 338 -4.14 -19.43 23.59
C ASP A 338 -2.71 -19.94 23.88
N LYS A 339 -1.66 -19.16 23.58
CA LYS A 339 -0.26 -19.61 23.67
C LYS A 339 0.35 -19.27 25.03
N PRO A 340 0.69 -20.25 25.89
CA PRO A 340 1.30 -19.99 27.20
C PRO A 340 2.65 -19.26 27.12
N GLU A 341 3.39 -19.45 26.03
CA GLU A 341 4.64 -18.77 25.73
C GLU A 341 4.46 -17.29 25.33
N ALA A 342 3.25 -16.88 24.96
CA ALA A 342 2.92 -15.56 24.42
C ALA A 342 1.57 -15.03 24.95
N PRO A 343 1.38 -14.92 26.27
CA PRO A 343 0.08 -14.63 26.88
C PRO A 343 -0.43 -13.25 26.46
N GLY A 344 -1.66 -13.20 25.92
CA GLY A 344 -2.29 -11.97 25.44
C GLY A 344 -1.90 -11.54 24.03
N LEU A 345 -1.04 -12.27 23.31
CA LEU A 345 -0.80 -12.06 21.89
C LEU A 345 -1.73 -12.94 21.04
N LEU A 346 -2.25 -12.37 19.95
CA LEU A 346 -3.13 -13.06 19.00
C LEU A 346 -2.40 -14.26 18.38
N SER A 347 -2.81 -15.46 18.75
CA SER A 347 -2.23 -16.72 18.31
C SER A 347 -3.02 -17.43 17.22
N GLY A 348 -4.21 -16.94 16.88
CA GLY A 348 -4.97 -17.44 15.74
C GLY A 348 -6.31 -16.77 15.51
N ILE A 349 -6.89 -17.10 14.36
CA ILE A 349 -8.26 -16.77 13.98
C ILE A 349 -9.01 -18.09 13.79
N ILE A 350 -10.20 -18.16 14.37
CA ILE A 350 -11.22 -19.15 14.08
C ILE A 350 -12.22 -18.49 13.14
N ASP A 351 -12.42 -19.07 11.96
CA ASP A 351 -13.33 -18.56 10.94
C ASP A 351 -14.79 -18.82 11.29
N GLU A 352 -15.66 -18.35 10.42
CA GLU A 352 -17.11 -18.41 10.55
C GLU A 352 -17.66 -19.85 10.48
N ASN A 353 -16.90 -20.81 9.94
CA ASN A 353 -17.22 -22.25 9.96
C ASN A 353 -16.79 -22.94 11.27
N GLY A 354 -16.06 -22.23 12.15
CA GLY A 354 -15.48 -22.78 13.38
C GLY A 354 -14.11 -23.44 13.19
N ASN A 355 -13.48 -23.30 12.02
CA ASN A 355 -12.16 -23.84 11.72
C ASN A 355 -11.06 -22.87 12.16
N ARG A 356 -9.91 -23.36 12.64
CA ARG A 356 -8.75 -22.52 12.97
C ARG A 356 -8.01 -22.12 11.69
N PHE A 357 -8.59 -21.17 10.98
CA PHE A 357 -8.10 -20.66 9.69
C PHE A 357 -6.65 -20.19 9.74
N ALA A 358 -6.22 -19.51 10.81
CA ALA A 358 -4.86 -18.97 10.91
C ALA A 358 -4.20 -19.21 12.28
N THR A 359 -2.88 -19.37 12.29
CA THR A 359 -2.06 -19.65 13.47
C THR A 359 -0.76 -18.86 13.50
N TRP A 360 -0.44 -18.31 14.67
CA TRP A 360 0.83 -17.63 14.95
C TRP A 360 1.46 -18.14 16.26
N THR A 361 2.79 -18.12 16.30
CA THR A 361 3.58 -18.33 17.51
C THR A 361 4.63 -17.24 17.63
N TYR A 362 5.11 -17.02 18.86
CA TYR A 362 6.02 -15.94 19.20
C TYR A 362 7.21 -16.47 20.01
N ASP A 363 8.32 -15.76 19.98
CA ASP A 363 9.42 -15.97 20.94
C ASP A 363 9.13 -15.31 22.29
N ALA A 364 10.06 -15.51 23.24
CA ALA A 364 9.98 -14.93 24.58
C ALA A 364 10.11 -13.39 24.63
N GLN A 365 10.36 -12.73 23.48
CA GLN A 365 10.35 -11.28 23.32
C GLN A 365 9.04 -10.76 22.70
N GLY A 366 8.10 -11.64 22.35
CA GLY A 366 6.83 -11.29 21.70
C GLY A 366 6.95 -11.04 20.19
N ARG A 367 8.07 -11.44 19.56
CA ARG A 367 8.26 -11.37 18.11
C ARG A 367 7.66 -12.61 17.46
N ALA A 368 6.90 -12.44 16.39
CA ALA A 368 6.28 -13.55 15.68
C ALA A 368 7.36 -14.42 14.99
N VAL A 369 7.37 -15.73 15.28
CA VAL A 369 8.31 -16.72 14.74
C VAL A 369 7.65 -17.75 13.83
N SER A 370 6.32 -17.77 13.74
CA SER A 370 5.57 -18.58 12.78
C SER A 370 4.29 -17.89 12.34
N SER A 371 3.92 -18.08 11.08
CA SER A 371 2.62 -17.73 10.49
C SER A 371 2.19 -18.85 9.58
N GLU A 372 0.96 -19.35 9.72
CA GLU A 372 0.40 -20.39 8.85
C GLU A 372 -1.13 -20.28 8.78
N HIS A 373 -1.71 -20.75 7.68
CA HIS A 373 -3.12 -21.09 7.59
C HIS A 373 -3.38 -22.54 8.01
N SER A 374 -4.64 -22.96 8.05
CA SER A 374 -5.02 -24.34 8.37
C SER A 374 -4.28 -25.36 7.49
N GLY A 375 -3.98 -26.53 8.06
CA GLY A 375 -3.21 -27.57 7.37
C GLY A 375 -1.74 -27.22 7.05
N GLN A 376 -1.18 -26.17 7.67
CA GLN A 376 0.15 -25.61 7.36
C GLN A 376 0.26 -24.99 5.96
N ALA A 377 -0.88 -24.59 5.36
CA ALA A 377 -0.87 -23.79 4.15
C ALA A 377 -0.20 -22.42 4.40
N ASP A 378 0.58 -21.96 3.43
CA ASP A 378 1.38 -20.73 3.44
C ASP A 378 2.30 -20.58 4.66
N ARG A 379 2.65 -21.70 5.29
CA ARG A 379 3.46 -21.72 6.51
C ARG A 379 4.80 -21.04 6.29
N THR A 380 5.10 -20.08 7.15
CA THR A 380 6.38 -19.37 7.18
C THR A 380 6.90 -19.33 8.61
N THR A 381 8.16 -19.69 8.83
CA THR A 381 8.83 -19.55 10.14
C THR A 381 9.95 -18.52 10.07
N VAL A 382 10.16 -17.77 11.16
CA VAL A 382 11.15 -16.69 11.24
C VAL A 382 12.10 -16.94 12.41
N ALA A 383 13.41 -16.90 12.15
CA ALA A 383 14.45 -16.94 13.16
C ALA A 383 15.21 -15.61 13.20
N TYR A 384 15.28 -14.99 14.38
CA TYR A 384 15.97 -13.73 14.59
C TYR A 384 17.35 -14.02 15.21
N ASN A 385 18.41 -13.84 14.43
CA ASN A 385 19.74 -14.31 14.79
C ASN A 385 20.49 -13.31 15.69
N PRO A 386 21.44 -13.78 16.53
CA PRO A 386 22.21 -12.91 17.43
C PRO A 386 23.11 -11.87 16.74
N ASP A 387 23.37 -12.02 15.44
CA ASP A 387 24.16 -11.10 14.62
C ASP A 387 23.30 -10.00 13.96
N GLY A 388 21.98 -10.01 14.16
CA GLY A 388 21.03 -9.07 13.57
C GLY A 388 20.46 -9.50 12.22
N THR A 389 20.86 -10.66 11.69
CA THR A 389 20.20 -11.26 10.52
C THR A 389 18.84 -11.86 10.90
N VAL A 390 17.96 -12.00 9.91
CA VAL A 390 16.64 -12.63 10.08
C VAL A 390 16.46 -13.70 9.00
N ASP A 391 16.37 -14.96 9.42
CA ASP A 391 16.09 -16.07 8.53
C ASP A 391 14.59 -16.31 8.39
N VAL A 392 14.11 -16.56 7.17
CA VAL A 392 12.71 -16.82 6.85
C VAL A 392 12.61 -18.11 6.06
N THR A 393 11.98 -19.12 6.65
CA THR A 393 11.74 -20.43 6.03
C THR A 393 10.32 -20.51 5.51
N ASN A 394 10.14 -20.83 4.22
CA ASN A 394 8.82 -21.03 3.62
C ASN A 394 8.25 -22.44 3.87
N ALA A 395 7.04 -22.71 3.35
CA ALA A 395 6.31 -23.95 3.62
C ALA A 395 6.95 -25.22 3.00
N LEU A 396 7.86 -25.07 2.04
CA LEU A 396 8.65 -26.16 1.44
C LEU A 396 10.04 -26.30 2.06
N GLY A 397 10.38 -25.49 3.07
CA GLY A 397 11.65 -25.57 3.79
C GLY A 397 12.77 -24.68 3.24
N HIS A 398 12.51 -23.85 2.21
CA HIS A 398 13.51 -22.94 1.66
C HIS A 398 13.74 -21.74 2.60
N VAL A 399 15.01 -21.36 2.85
CA VAL A 399 15.42 -20.27 3.77
C VAL A 399 15.99 -19.05 3.04
N GLN A 400 15.51 -17.85 3.37
CA GLN A 400 16.20 -16.57 3.07
C GLN A 400 16.76 -15.92 4.31
N THR A 401 17.87 -15.21 4.15
CA THR A 401 18.47 -14.38 5.18
C THR A 401 18.33 -12.90 4.79
N TYR A 402 17.75 -12.11 5.68
CA TYR A 402 17.59 -10.66 5.54
C TYR A 402 18.55 -9.92 6.48
N THR A 403 19.12 -8.81 6.00
CA THR A 403 19.77 -7.81 6.87
C THR A 403 18.94 -6.53 6.91
N PHE A 404 18.94 -5.88 8.08
CA PHE A 404 18.25 -4.62 8.29
C PHE A 404 19.17 -3.56 8.88
N MET A 405 19.05 -2.32 8.42
CA MET A 405 19.56 -1.15 9.14
C MET A 405 18.44 -0.15 9.38
N ARG A 406 18.45 0.49 10.56
CA ARG A 406 17.54 1.61 10.83
C ARG A 406 18.06 2.85 10.10
N ARG A 407 17.24 3.42 9.21
CA ARG A 407 17.53 4.70 8.56
C ARG A 407 16.33 5.61 8.70
N ASN A 408 16.59 6.84 9.14
CA ASN A 408 15.56 7.85 9.31
C ASN A 408 14.34 7.31 10.11
N GLY A 409 14.63 6.73 11.30
CA GLY A 409 13.63 6.19 12.23
C GLY A 409 12.94 4.88 11.84
N ALA A 410 13.16 4.31 10.65
CA ALA A 410 12.51 3.06 10.21
C ALA A 410 13.54 1.99 9.81
N LEU A 411 13.23 0.72 10.00
CA LEU A 411 14.05 -0.39 9.51
C LEU A 411 13.90 -0.52 7.98
N LYS A 412 15.04 -0.65 7.30
CA LYS A 412 15.15 -0.86 5.86
C LYS A 412 15.90 -2.15 5.60
N VAL A 413 15.43 -2.91 4.59
CA VAL A 413 16.11 -4.11 4.09
C VAL A 413 17.36 -3.66 3.34
N ASP A 414 18.53 -4.15 3.74
CA ASP A 414 19.79 -3.82 3.08
C ASP A 414 20.23 -4.91 2.11
N THR A 415 20.13 -6.17 2.55
CA THR A 415 20.42 -7.35 1.73
C THR A 415 19.36 -8.42 1.89
N VAL A 416 19.13 -9.18 0.83
CA VAL A 416 18.37 -10.42 0.84
C VAL A 416 19.23 -11.51 0.20
N GLU A 417 19.60 -12.51 0.98
CA GLU A 417 20.37 -13.67 0.55
C GLU A 417 19.48 -14.93 0.57
N GLY A 418 19.76 -15.88 -0.32
CA GLY A 418 18.91 -17.07 -0.50
C GLY A 418 17.70 -16.78 -1.40
N ALA A 419 17.10 -17.82 -1.96
CA ALA A 419 16.02 -17.71 -2.94
C ALA A 419 14.70 -17.17 -2.33
N PRO A 420 13.92 -16.29 -3.00
CA PRO A 420 12.72 -15.69 -2.45
C PRO A 420 11.62 -16.72 -2.21
N CYS A 421 10.62 -16.42 -1.39
CA CYS A 421 9.57 -17.40 -1.06
C CYS A 421 8.70 -17.76 -2.26
N THR A 422 8.67 -16.86 -3.24
CA THR A 422 8.34 -17.14 -4.64
C THR A 422 9.34 -16.37 -5.50
N GLY A 423 10.01 -17.03 -6.45
CA GLY A 423 10.38 -16.32 -7.68
C GLY A 423 11.83 -16.18 -8.13
N PHE A 424 12.91 -16.53 -7.41
CA PHE A 424 14.33 -16.44 -7.89
C PHE A 424 15.16 -17.64 -7.38
N ALA A 425 16.25 -18.11 -8.01
CA ALA A 425 16.85 -19.44 -7.67
C ALA A 425 17.84 -19.44 -6.49
N GLY A 426 18.10 -18.27 -5.91
CA GLY A 426 19.19 -18.06 -4.96
C GLY A 426 19.89 -16.73 -5.23
N GLY A 427 21.10 -16.57 -4.71
CA GLY A 427 21.90 -15.35 -4.87
C GLY A 427 21.52 -14.24 -3.89
N PHE A 428 22.05 -13.05 -4.18
CA PHE A 428 22.10 -11.90 -3.27
C PHE A 428 21.52 -10.66 -3.95
N GLU A 429 20.50 -10.05 -3.35
CA GLU A 429 20.00 -8.71 -3.69
C GLU A 429 20.51 -7.71 -2.65
N SER A 430 20.91 -6.51 -3.08
CA SER A 430 21.24 -5.40 -2.19
C SER A 430 20.50 -4.10 -2.51
N ARG A 431 20.36 -3.25 -1.49
CA ARG A 431 19.64 -1.98 -1.55
C ARG A 431 20.51 -0.87 -0.96
N ASP A 432 20.82 0.12 -1.80
CA ASP A 432 21.56 1.31 -1.39
C ASP A 432 20.59 2.38 -0.90
N TYR A 433 21.00 3.15 0.12
CA TYR A 433 20.22 4.27 0.66
C TYR A 433 21.08 5.53 0.83
N ASP A 434 20.47 6.71 0.71
CA ASP A 434 21.12 7.97 1.08
C ASP A 434 21.06 8.24 2.60
N SER A 435 21.71 9.32 3.04
CA SER A 435 21.67 9.78 4.45
C SER A 435 20.30 10.27 4.91
N LYS A 436 19.34 10.45 4.00
CA LYS A 436 17.94 10.77 4.30
C LYS A 436 17.08 9.50 4.44
N GLY A 437 17.65 8.30 4.23
CA GLY A 437 16.97 7.01 4.27
C GLY A 437 16.18 6.65 3.01
N MET A 438 16.43 7.35 1.90
CA MET A 438 15.77 7.13 0.60
C MET A 438 16.56 6.09 -0.22
N LEU A 439 15.85 5.14 -0.85
CA LEU A 439 16.44 4.05 -1.64
C LEU A 439 17.11 4.60 -2.90
N THR A 440 18.44 4.64 -2.98
CA THR A 440 19.20 5.17 -4.14
C THR A 440 19.53 4.11 -5.20
N GLY A 441 19.42 2.82 -4.88
CA GLY A 441 19.71 1.74 -5.81
C GLY A 441 19.18 0.40 -5.34
N ILE A 442 18.76 -0.44 -6.28
CA ILE A 442 18.64 -1.89 -6.07
C ILE A 442 19.67 -2.56 -6.97
N THR A 443 20.43 -3.52 -6.45
CA THR A 443 21.23 -4.46 -7.25
C THR A 443 20.60 -5.84 -7.08
N ASP A 444 20.07 -6.42 -8.15
CA ASP A 444 19.46 -7.75 -8.07
C ASP A 444 20.47 -8.90 -8.16
N ARG A 445 19.95 -10.12 -8.12
CA ARG A 445 20.70 -11.38 -8.03
C ARG A 445 21.53 -11.71 -9.27
N SER A 446 21.28 -11.04 -10.41
CA SER A 446 22.11 -11.11 -11.61
C SER A 446 23.28 -10.10 -11.59
N GLY A 447 23.26 -9.17 -10.62
CA GLY A 447 24.16 -8.02 -10.55
C GLY A 447 23.63 -6.78 -11.29
N GLN A 448 22.44 -6.83 -11.89
CA GLN A 448 21.86 -5.68 -12.57
C GLN A 448 21.43 -4.61 -11.56
N LYS A 449 21.85 -3.36 -11.83
CA LYS A 449 21.60 -2.22 -10.95
C LYS A 449 20.52 -1.30 -11.51
N ARG A 450 19.54 -0.97 -10.67
CA ARG A 450 18.47 0.00 -10.92
C ARG A 450 18.64 1.20 -9.99
N PRO A 451 19.22 2.34 -10.46
CA PRO A 451 19.37 3.54 -9.64
C PRO A 451 18.06 4.33 -9.49
N PHE A 452 17.99 5.09 -8.41
CA PHE A 452 16.87 5.95 -8.01
C PHE A 452 17.40 7.32 -7.53
N ARG A 453 16.64 8.39 -7.75
CA ARG A 453 16.94 9.75 -7.31
C ARG A 453 15.68 10.43 -6.79
N TYR A 454 15.85 11.37 -5.86
CA TYR A 454 14.76 12.11 -5.23
C TYR A 454 14.99 13.61 -5.26
N SER A 455 13.91 14.38 -5.16
CA SER A 455 13.95 15.80 -4.85
C SER A 455 14.33 16.04 -3.38
N ASP A 456 14.63 17.28 -3.01
CA ASP A 456 14.78 17.66 -1.59
C ASP A 456 13.48 17.57 -0.77
N ARG A 457 12.35 17.28 -1.43
CA ARG A 457 11.07 16.91 -0.82
C ARG A 457 10.91 15.40 -0.59
N GLY A 458 11.82 14.57 -1.09
CA GLY A 458 11.78 13.10 -0.94
C GLY A 458 10.93 12.41 -2.00
N LEU A 459 10.52 13.12 -3.05
CA LEU A 459 9.73 12.57 -4.16
C LEU A 459 10.66 12.01 -5.23
N ASN A 460 10.36 10.83 -5.79
CA ASN A 460 11.20 10.17 -6.77
C ASN A 460 11.23 10.96 -8.09
N THR A 461 12.37 11.54 -8.45
CA THR A 461 12.54 12.37 -9.65
C THR A 461 13.13 11.61 -10.84
N SER A 462 13.80 10.48 -10.60
CA SER A 462 14.38 9.63 -11.63
C SER A 462 14.57 8.21 -11.11
N ARG A 463 14.18 7.21 -11.89
CA ARG A 463 14.43 5.79 -11.63
C ARG A 463 14.76 5.07 -12.92
N VAL A 464 15.50 3.97 -12.82
CA VAL A 464 15.50 2.91 -13.84
C VAL A 464 14.50 1.85 -13.37
N ASP A 465 13.57 1.47 -14.24
CA ASP A 465 12.60 0.41 -13.92
C ASP A 465 13.17 -1.00 -14.16
N GLN A 466 12.31 -2.01 -14.10
CA GLN A 466 12.69 -3.41 -14.27
C GLN A 466 13.22 -3.71 -15.69
N ASP A 467 12.78 -2.94 -16.68
CA ASP A 467 13.03 -3.12 -18.11
C ASP A 467 14.21 -2.25 -18.60
N GLY A 468 14.91 -1.57 -17.67
CA GLY A 468 16.05 -0.70 -17.98
C GLY A 468 15.68 0.71 -18.44
N ALA A 469 14.39 0.99 -18.64
CA ALA A 469 13.93 2.30 -19.07
C ALA A 469 14.14 3.34 -17.95
N THR A 470 14.73 4.48 -18.32
CA THR A 470 14.87 5.62 -17.39
C THR A 470 13.59 6.43 -17.37
N ILE A 471 12.83 6.34 -16.27
CA ILE A 471 11.65 7.14 -16.02
C ILE A 471 12.03 8.35 -15.16
N THR A 472 11.57 9.54 -15.54
CA THR A 472 11.75 10.77 -14.75
C THR A 472 10.42 11.41 -14.42
N THR A 473 10.32 12.05 -13.26
CA THR A 473 9.08 12.67 -12.79
C THR A 473 9.34 14.09 -12.27
N THR A 474 8.58 15.06 -12.78
CA THR A 474 8.43 16.38 -12.16
C THR A 474 7.18 16.38 -11.30
N TRP A 475 7.21 17.09 -10.19
CA TRP A 475 6.19 17.06 -9.14
C TRP A 475 5.62 18.46 -8.93
N HIS A 476 4.36 18.53 -8.49
CA HIS A 476 3.71 19.77 -8.07
C HIS A 476 4.47 20.42 -6.91
N ASP A 477 4.68 21.74 -6.93
CA ASP A 477 5.62 22.44 -6.03
C ASP A 477 5.33 22.24 -4.53
N GLU A 478 4.07 21.98 -4.16
CA GLU A 478 3.62 21.83 -2.76
C GLU A 478 3.13 20.42 -2.34
N PHE A 479 2.77 19.55 -3.30
CA PHE A 479 2.09 18.27 -3.04
C PHE A 479 2.78 17.12 -3.78
N ALA A 480 2.59 15.88 -3.32
CA ALA A 480 3.17 14.68 -3.94
C ALA A 480 2.40 14.22 -5.20
N LEU A 481 2.06 15.16 -6.07
CA LEU A 481 1.31 14.94 -7.31
C LEU A 481 2.23 15.11 -8.52
N PRO A 482 2.31 14.15 -9.46
CA PRO A 482 3.17 14.27 -10.63
C PRO A 482 2.63 15.33 -11.60
N LEU A 483 3.46 16.26 -12.05
CA LEU A 483 3.11 17.19 -13.15
C LEU A 483 3.50 16.62 -14.51
N THR A 484 4.65 15.95 -14.61
CA THR A 484 5.04 15.18 -15.80
C THR A 484 5.76 13.90 -15.42
N ILE A 485 5.43 12.79 -16.07
CA ILE A 485 6.20 11.56 -16.09
C ILE A 485 6.75 11.40 -17.51
N THR A 486 8.07 11.40 -17.65
CA THR A 486 8.76 11.19 -18.92
C THR A 486 9.38 9.80 -18.94
N SER A 487 8.84 8.97 -19.82
CA SER A 487 9.36 7.67 -20.26
C SER A 487 10.27 7.87 -21.49
N PRO A 488 10.93 6.81 -22.01
CA PRO A 488 11.77 6.93 -23.19
C PRO A 488 11.04 7.43 -24.44
N GLU A 489 9.84 6.91 -24.75
CA GLU A 489 9.09 7.28 -25.97
C GLU A 489 8.02 8.36 -25.77
N SER A 490 7.65 8.66 -24.52
CA SER A 490 6.53 9.55 -24.22
C SER A 490 6.68 10.40 -22.97
N VAL A 491 5.99 11.54 -22.98
CA VAL A 491 5.80 12.42 -21.83
C VAL A 491 4.31 12.43 -21.49
N THR A 492 3.96 11.88 -20.34
CA THR A 492 2.62 12.04 -19.75
C THR A 492 2.64 13.25 -18.84
N SER A 493 1.81 14.26 -19.10
CA SER A 493 1.60 15.40 -18.22
C SER A 493 0.23 15.36 -17.56
N PHE A 494 0.13 15.98 -16.38
CA PHE A 494 -1.08 16.04 -15.58
C PHE A 494 -1.35 17.50 -15.17
N THR A 495 -2.63 17.88 -15.14
CA THR A 495 -3.08 19.17 -14.62
C THR A 495 -4.12 18.94 -13.53
N TYR A 496 -4.12 19.81 -12.52
CA TYR A 496 -5.01 19.71 -11.37
C TYR A 496 -5.76 21.05 -11.17
N ASP A 497 -6.93 21.03 -10.54
CA ASP A 497 -7.60 22.25 -10.07
C ASP A 497 -7.10 22.71 -8.70
N GLU A 498 -7.66 23.81 -8.19
CA GLU A 498 -7.36 24.36 -6.85
C GLU A 498 -7.69 23.38 -5.69
N ARG A 499 -8.39 22.28 -5.98
CA ARG A 499 -8.73 21.20 -5.06
C ARG A 499 -7.91 19.93 -5.32
N LEU A 500 -6.83 20.05 -6.09
CA LEU A 500 -5.93 18.95 -6.45
C LEU A 500 -6.61 17.79 -7.20
N ARG A 501 -7.81 18.00 -7.75
CA ARG A 501 -8.48 17.01 -8.60
C ARG A 501 -7.89 17.07 -10.00
N LEU A 502 -7.63 15.91 -10.60
CA LEU A 502 -7.05 15.78 -11.94
C LEU A 502 -8.00 16.38 -12.99
N THR A 503 -7.65 17.51 -13.62
CA THR A 503 -8.44 18.17 -14.67
C THR A 503 -8.03 17.79 -16.08
N GLY A 504 -6.82 17.25 -16.26
CA GLY A 504 -6.32 16.87 -17.57
C GLY A 504 -5.12 15.94 -17.51
N THR A 505 -5.05 15.02 -18.47
CA THR A 505 -3.88 14.15 -18.71
C THR A 505 -3.50 14.30 -20.17
N ALA A 506 -2.24 14.53 -20.52
CA ALA A 506 -1.81 14.53 -21.91
C ALA A 506 -0.57 13.65 -22.12
N VAL A 507 -0.69 12.61 -22.93
CA VAL A 507 0.45 11.80 -23.39
C VAL A 507 0.94 12.40 -24.69
N SER A 508 2.20 12.80 -24.75
CA SER A 508 2.86 13.32 -25.96
C SER A 508 4.01 12.41 -26.36
N GLU A 509 4.15 12.14 -27.66
CA GLU A 509 5.31 11.44 -28.20
C GLU A 509 6.58 12.31 -28.02
N ARG A 510 7.72 11.71 -27.64
CA ARG A 510 8.95 12.46 -27.35
C ARG A 510 9.71 12.89 -28.61
N TYR A 511 9.63 12.10 -29.69
CA TYR A 511 10.36 12.31 -30.94
C TYR A 511 9.46 12.68 -32.13
N SER A 512 8.19 12.97 -31.84
CA SER A 512 7.11 13.21 -32.79
C SER A 512 6.23 14.35 -32.26
N SER A 513 5.18 14.73 -33.01
CA SER A 513 4.24 15.79 -32.62
C SER A 513 2.87 15.25 -32.21
N GLY A 514 2.72 13.93 -32.05
CA GLY A 514 1.46 13.34 -31.60
C GLY A 514 1.22 13.60 -30.12
N THR A 515 0.00 14.04 -29.80
CA THR A 515 -0.47 14.19 -28.42
C THR A 515 -1.88 13.62 -28.31
N ARG A 516 -2.13 12.89 -27.23
CA ARG A 516 -3.46 12.41 -26.82
C ARG A 516 -3.77 13.07 -25.48
N THR A 517 -4.85 13.85 -25.43
CA THR A 517 -5.27 14.57 -24.23
C THR A 517 -6.60 14.01 -23.74
N TRP A 518 -6.74 13.86 -22.43
CA TRP A 518 -8.00 13.62 -21.75
C TRP A 518 -8.30 14.85 -20.90
N THR A 519 -9.55 15.30 -20.87
CA THR A 519 -9.98 16.36 -19.93
C THR A 519 -11.05 15.82 -19.01
N TYR A 520 -11.02 16.26 -17.76
CA TYR A 520 -11.89 15.79 -16.70
C TYR A 520 -12.60 17.01 -16.11
N THR A 521 -13.93 16.93 -16.01
CA THR A 521 -14.72 17.95 -15.31
C THR A 521 -15.38 17.35 -14.08
N TYR A 522 -15.68 18.18 -13.10
CA TYR A 522 -16.30 17.80 -11.84
C TYR A 522 -17.61 18.56 -11.65
N HIS A 523 -18.58 17.95 -10.96
CA HIS A 523 -19.82 18.62 -10.62
C HIS A 523 -19.52 19.81 -9.69
N PRO A 524 -20.25 20.94 -9.80
CA PRO A 524 -20.02 22.09 -8.93
C PRO A 524 -20.19 21.70 -7.46
N ASP A 525 -19.20 22.08 -6.66
CA ASP A 525 -19.21 21.84 -5.23
C ASP A 525 -20.40 22.54 -4.55
N GLY A 526 -21.32 21.73 -4.01
CA GLY A 526 -22.61 22.19 -3.51
C GLY A 526 -23.13 21.33 -2.36
N ASN A 527 -24.14 21.85 -1.66
CA ASN A 527 -24.61 21.35 -0.36
C ASN A 527 -25.26 19.94 -0.37
N THR A 528 -25.23 19.24 -1.51
CA THR A 528 -25.79 17.88 -1.71
C THR A 528 -24.87 16.95 -2.49
N THR A 529 -23.75 17.45 -3.03
CA THR A 529 -22.74 16.68 -3.75
C THR A 529 -21.41 17.42 -3.65
N PRO A 530 -20.38 16.84 -2.97
CA PRO A 530 -18.98 17.17 -3.25
C PRO A 530 -18.70 17.02 -4.74
N GLY A 531 -17.67 17.69 -5.27
CA GLY A 531 -17.42 17.70 -6.71
C GLY A 531 -16.87 16.37 -7.25
N LEU A 532 -17.79 15.41 -7.41
CA LEU A 532 -17.61 14.12 -8.07
C LEU A 532 -17.39 14.31 -9.58
N LEU A 533 -16.71 13.36 -10.22
CA LEU A 533 -16.39 13.38 -11.65
C LEU A 533 -17.66 13.53 -12.51
N ALA A 534 -17.77 14.61 -13.28
CA ALA A 534 -18.92 14.89 -14.15
C ALA A 534 -18.71 14.39 -15.58
N THR A 535 -17.54 14.65 -16.18
CA THR A 535 -17.21 14.16 -17.53
C THR A 535 -15.76 13.74 -17.67
N VAL A 536 -15.51 12.83 -18.60
CA VAL A 536 -14.19 12.53 -19.19
C VAL A 536 -14.30 12.73 -20.69
N ASP A 537 -13.61 13.72 -21.23
CA ASP A 537 -13.41 13.90 -22.67
C ASP A 537 -12.13 13.17 -23.09
N GLY A 538 -12.14 12.54 -24.26
CA GLY A 538 -11.04 11.70 -24.73
C GLY A 538 -10.11 12.42 -25.71
N PRO A 539 -9.15 11.67 -26.30
CA PRO A 539 -8.13 12.25 -27.15
C PRO A 539 -8.56 12.40 -28.61
N ARG A 540 -9.80 12.05 -28.98
CA ARG A 540 -10.25 12.14 -30.37
C ARG A 540 -10.85 13.50 -30.67
N THR A 541 -10.17 14.26 -31.52
CA THR A 541 -10.68 15.53 -32.04
C THR A 541 -11.65 15.37 -33.22
N ASP A 542 -11.85 14.15 -33.74
CA ASP A 542 -12.64 13.86 -34.94
C ASP A 542 -14.07 13.34 -34.64
N VAL A 543 -14.36 13.02 -33.38
CA VAL A 543 -15.69 12.69 -32.84
C VAL A 543 -15.82 13.25 -31.43
N ASN A 544 -17.04 13.45 -30.95
CA ASN A 544 -17.26 13.71 -29.52
C ASN A 544 -17.05 12.39 -28.75
N ASP A 545 -15.96 12.24 -27.98
CA ASP A 545 -15.68 11.05 -27.17
C ASP A 545 -15.89 11.25 -25.65
N VAL A 546 -16.60 12.33 -25.27
CA VAL A 546 -17.10 12.61 -23.92
C VAL A 546 -17.93 11.45 -23.33
N THR A 547 -17.52 10.97 -22.15
CA THR A 547 -18.34 10.15 -21.25
C THR A 547 -18.78 11.01 -20.06
N SER A 548 -20.05 10.95 -19.66
CA SER A 548 -20.60 11.73 -18.52
C SER A 548 -21.23 10.88 -17.44
N PHE A 549 -21.15 11.34 -16.19
CA PHE A 549 -21.59 10.64 -14.98
C PHE A 549 -22.59 11.50 -14.19
N ALA A 550 -23.65 10.87 -13.69
CA ALA A 550 -24.67 11.51 -12.84
C ALA A 550 -24.82 10.74 -11.52
N TYR A 551 -25.15 11.47 -10.45
CA TYR A 551 -25.24 10.94 -9.08
C TYR A 551 -26.56 11.32 -8.41
N ASP A 552 -26.97 10.57 -7.38
CA ASP A 552 -28.04 11.00 -6.46
C ASP A 552 -27.47 11.86 -5.32
N GLY A 553 -28.35 12.38 -4.46
CA GLY A 553 -27.96 13.20 -3.30
C GLY A 553 -27.24 12.43 -2.19
N GLN A 554 -27.04 11.11 -2.33
CA GLN A 554 -26.19 10.29 -1.48
C GLN A 554 -24.85 9.93 -2.17
N GLY A 555 -24.54 10.56 -3.31
CA GLY A 555 -23.30 10.32 -4.05
C GLY A 555 -23.25 9.00 -4.81
N ASN A 556 -24.35 8.23 -4.86
CA ASN A 556 -24.36 6.99 -5.63
C ASN A 556 -24.48 7.31 -7.13
N LEU A 557 -23.70 6.62 -7.96
CA LEU A 557 -23.74 6.76 -9.41
C LEU A 557 -25.13 6.33 -9.92
N THR A 558 -25.89 7.23 -10.54
CA THR A 558 -27.23 6.94 -11.10
C THR A 558 -27.23 6.76 -12.61
N SER A 559 -26.25 7.30 -13.33
CA SER A 559 -26.14 7.08 -14.78
C SER A 559 -24.73 7.30 -15.31
N THR A 560 -24.38 6.53 -16.34
CA THR A 560 -23.24 6.78 -17.23
C THR A 560 -23.75 6.94 -18.66
N ILE A 561 -23.27 7.96 -19.36
CA ILE A 561 -23.52 8.15 -20.79
C ILE A 561 -22.17 8.06 -21.49
N ASN A 562 -22.00 7.11 -22.40
CA ASN A 562 -20.73 6.97 -23.13
C ASN A 562 -20.64 7.94 -24.32
N ALA A 563 -19.47 7.98 -24.97
CA ALA A 563 -19.17 8.73 -26.19
C ALA A 563 -20.23 8.65 -27.31
N LEU A 564 -20.99 7.56 -27.41
CA LEU A 564 -22.04 7.36 -28.42
C LEU A 564 -23.42 7.89 -27.98
N GLY A 565 -23.51 8.58 -26.84
CA GLY A 565 -24.77 9.01 -26.24
C GLY A 565 -25.58 7.86 -25.63
N GLN A 566 -24.99 6.67 -25.47
CA GLN A 566 -25.66 5.49 -24.93
C GLN A 566 -25.68 5.55 -23.41
N VAL A 567 -26.88 5.45 -22.84
CA VAL A 567 -27.13 5.62 -21.41
C VAL A 567 -27.20 4.26 -20.70
N THR A 568 -26.41 4.08 -19.64
CA THR A 568 -26.66 3.07 -18.60
C THR A 568 -27.24 3.78 -17.38
N GLN A 569 -28.26 3.20 -16.76
CA GLN A 569 -28.89 3.72 -15.55
C GLN A 569 -28.70 2.74 -14.40
N TYR A 570 -28.43 3.27 -13.22
CA TYR A 570 -28.28 2.56 -11.96
C TYR A 570 -29.34 3.13 -11.00
N GLN A 571 -30.16 2.26 -10.44
CA GLN A 571 -31.43 2.62 -9.81
C GLN A 571 -31.63 1.79 -8.54
N ASN A 572 -32.45 2.33 -7.64
CA ASN A 572 -32.81 1.70 -6.37
C ASN A 572 -31.56 1.31 -5.56
N HIS A 573 -30.73 2.30 -5.21
CA HIS A 573 -29.60 2.04 -4.32
C HIS A 573 -30.09 1.59 -2.94
N ASP A 574 -29.45 0.59 -2.36
CA ASP A 574 -29.62 0.24 -0.95
C ASP A 574 -28.93 1.27 -0.02
N ALA A 575 -29.03 1.09 1.30
CA ALA A 575 -28.45 2.01 2.27
C ALA A 575 -26.91 2.03 2.29
N HIS A 576 -26.26 1.00 1.74
CA HIS A 576 -24.80 0.94 1.58
C HIS A 576 -24.34 1.58 0.25
N GLY A 577 -25.29 1.74 -0.68
CA GLY A 577 -25.12 2.38 -1.99
C GLY A 577 -25.01 1.39 -3.16
N HIS A 578 -25.42 0.12 -3.01
CA HIS A 578 -25.41 -0.86 -4.10
C HIS A 578 -26.67 -0.75 -4.97
N PRO A 579 -26.57 -0.73 -6.32
CA PRO A 579 -27.73 -0.57 -7.20
C PRO A 579 -28.56 -1.86 -7.31
N GLN A 580 -29.82 -1.85 -6.88
CA GLN A 580 -30.72 -3.01 -7.04
C GLN A 580 -31.30 -3.14 -8.45
N LYS A 581 -31.10 -2.15 -9.34
CA LYS A 581 -31.50 -2.21 -10.75
C LYS A 581 -30.51 -1.51 -11.67
N ILE A 582 -30.10 -2.20 -12.73
CA ILE A 582 -29.31 -1.63 -13.83
C ILE A 582 -30.15 -1.69 -15.11
N THR A 583 -30.21 -0.60 -15.88
CA THR A 583 -30.80 -0.57 -17.23
C THR A 583 -29.71 -0.23 -18.22
N GLY A 584 -29.36 -1.16 -19.10
CA GLY A 584 -28.33 -0.96 -20.13
C GLY A 584 -28.80 -0.15 -21.34
N PRO A 585 -27.89 0.28 -22.24
CA PRO A 585 -28.21 1.11 -23.40
C PRO A 585 -29.24 0.56 -24.39
N ASN A 586 -29.39 -0.76 -24.43
CA ASN A 586 -30.37 -1.47 -25.25
C ASN A 586 -31.74 -1.64 -24.56
N GLY A 587 -31.94 -1.00 -23.39
CA GLY A 587 -33.13 -1.15 -22.56
C GLY A 587 -33.20 -2.46 -21.78
N VAL A 588 -32.17 -3.31 -21.82
CA VAL A 588 -32.12 -4.54 -21.01
C VAL A 588 -31.99 -4.16 -19.55
N ILE A 589 -32.91 -4.66 -18.73
CA ILE A 589 -32.93 -4.49 -17.29
C ILE A 589 -32.26 -5.70 -16.64
N GLN A 590 -31.41 -5.44 -15.65
CA GLN A 590 -30.94 -6.40 -14.67
C GLN A 590 -31.42 -5.95 -13.28
N ILE A 591 -32.03 -6.85 -12.52
CA ILE A 591 -32.38 -6.65 -11.11
C ILE A 591 -31.35 -7.38 -10.25
N LEU A 592 -30.77 -6.69 -9.27
CA LEU A 592 -29.74 -7.22 -8.38
C LEU A 592 -30.28 -7.32 -6.96
N THR A 593 -29.94 -8.38 -6.24
CA THR A 593 -30.17 -8.49 -4.79
C THR A 593 -28.86 -8.80 -4.08
N TYR A 594 -28.72 -8.30 -2.86
CA TYR A 594 -27.55 -8.44 -2.01
C TYR A 594 -27.93 -9.11 -0.69
N ASP A 595 -26.99 -9.79 -0.05
CA ASP A 595 -27.16 -10.28 1.31
C ASP A 595 -26.80 -9.21 2.36
N LEU A 596 -26.94 -9.56 3.65
CA LEU A 596 -26.69 -8.65 4.79
C LEU A 596 -25.21 -8.24 4.93
N ARG A 597 -24.27 -8.89 4.22
CA ARG A 597 -22.86 -8.50 4.15
C ARG A 597 -22.51 -7.81 2.83
N GLY A 598 -23.52 -7.39 2.05
CA GLY A 598 -23.37 -6.68 0.78
C GLY A 598 -22.91 -7.55 -0.41
N ARG A 599 -22.86 -8.88 -0.27
CA ARG A 599 -22.45 -9.79 -1.36
C ARG A 599 -23.60 -9.96 -2.34
N LEU A 600 -23.32 -9.99 -3.65
CA LEU A 600 -24.34 -10.17 -4.69
C LEU A 600 -24.96 -11.57 -4.58
N GLN A 601 -26.24 -11.63 -4.21
CA GLN A 601 -27.01 -12.87 -4.01
C GLN A 601 -27.74 -13.31 -5.29
N SER A 602 -28.27 -12.36 -6.08
CA SER A 602 -28.89 -12.69 -7.37
C SER A 602 -28.78 -11.59 -8.41
N ALA A 603 -28.80 -11.99 -9.69
CA ALA A 603 -28.89 -11.11 -10.84
C ALA A 603 -29.94 -11.65 -11.83
N THR A 604 -31.05 -10.94 -12.00
CA THR A 604 -32.17 -11.32 -12.88
C THR A 604 -32.19 -10.44 -14.12
N GLY A 605 -31.97 -11.04 -15.30
CA GLY A 605 -32.06 -10.39 -16.61
C GLY A 605 -33.12 -11.05 -17.52
N PRO A 606 -33.16 -10.70 -18.82
CA PRO A 606 -34.12 -11.26 -19.77
C PRO A 606 -33.98 -12.78 -19.99
N GLU A 607 -32.79 -13.33 -19.76
CA GLU A 607 -32.52 -14.78 -19.85
C GLU A 607 -32.97 -15.55 -18.60
N GLY A 608 -33.37 -14.84 -17.54
CA GLY A 608 -33.76 -15.38 -16.23
C GLY A 608 -32.80 -14.96 -15.12
N THR A 609 -32.82 -15.69 -14.01
CA THR A 609 -32.07 -15.35 -12.78
C THR A 609 -30.82 -16.22 -12.64
N THR A 610 -29.67 -15.57 -12.44
CA THR A 610 -28.48 -16.18 -11.87
C THR A 610 -28.50 -15.98 -10.35
N THR A 611 -28.29 -17.03 -9.56
CA THR A 611 -28.15 -16.91 -8.09
C THR A 611 -26.77 -17.36 -7.63
N TYR A 612 -26.28 -16.70 -6.60
CA TYR A 612 -24.99 -16.95 -5.96
C TYR A 612 -25.27 -17.30 -4.50
N THR A 613 -24.72 -18.40 -4.00
CA THR A 613 -24.76 -18.74 -2.58
C THR A 613 -23.35 -18.77 -2.04
N PHE A 614 -23.15 -18.16 -0.88
CA PHE A 614 -21.88 -18.16 -0.18
C PHE A 614 -21.93 -19.10 1.02
N ASP A 615 -20.77 -19.52 1.50
CA ASP A 615 -20.65 -20.06 2.86
C ASP A 615 -20.62 -18.93 3.92
N ASP A 616 -20.59 -19.34 5.19
CA ASP A 616 -20.62 -18.43 6.34
C ASP A 616 -19.35 -17.56 6.41
N VAL A 617 -18.23 -18.03 5.84
CA VAL A 617 -16.94 -17.32 5.78
C VAL A 617 -16.98 -16.17 4.77
N GLY A 618 -17.49 -16.41 3.56
CA GLY A 618 -17.35 -15.45 2.46
C GLY A 618 -17.33 -16.05 1.06
N LEU A 619 -17.05 -17.35 0.94
CA LEU A 619 -16.62 -17.99 -0.31
C LEU A 619 -17.83 -18.44 -1.12
N LEU A 620 -17.76 -18.31 -2.45
CA LEU A 620 -18.85 -18.70 -3.35
C LEU A 620 -19.02 -20.22 -3.33
N SER A 621 -20.07 -20.73 -2.69
CA SER A 621 -20.38 -22.16 -2.60
C SER A 621 -21.08 -22.68 -3.86
N THR A 622 -22.08 -21.95 -4.38
CA THR A 622 -22.77 -22.34 -5.63
C THR A 622 -23.10 -21.17 -6.54
N LEU A 623 -23.10 -21.45 -7.84
CA LEU A 623 -23.59 -20.59 -8.91
C LEU A 623 -24.71 -21.32 -9.65
N THR A 624 -25.95 -20.86 -9.56
CA THR A 624 -27.07 -21.38 -10.36
C THR A 624 -27.35 -20.45 -11.53
N LYS A 625 -27.26 -20.97 -12.76
CA LYS A 625 -27.50 -20.23 -14.00
C LYS A 625 -29.00 -20.13 -14.31
N PRO A 626 -29.44 -19.21 -15.20
CA PRO A 626 -30.87 -19.02 -15.53
C PRO A 626 -31.59 -20.26 -16.07
N ASN A 627 -30.85 -21.23 -16.63
CA ASN A 627 -31.38 -22.51 -17.09
C ASN A 627 -31.43 -23.60 -16.00
N GLY A 628 -31.19 -23.26 -14.73
CA GLY A 628 -31.15 -24.18 -13.59
C GLY A 628 -29.86 -25.00 -13.46
N VAL A 629 -28.86 -24.79 -14.33
CA VAL A 629 -27.56 -25.47 -14.21
C VAL A 629 -26.78 -24.88 -13.04
N VAL A 630 -26.52 -25.72 -12.04
CA VAL A 630 -25.68 -25.41 -10.88
C VAL A 630 -24.21 -25.71 -11.17
N VAL A 631 -23.32 -24.86 -10.69
CA VAL A 631 -21.88 -25.12 -10.54
C VAL A 631 -21.57 -25.01 -9.05
N GLY A 632 -20.95 -26.04 -8.49
CA GLY A 632 -20.52 -26.07 -7.08
C GLY A 632 -19.02 -25.81 -6.95
N TYR A 633 -18.63 -25.23 -5.82
CA TYR A 633 -17.23 -24.96 -5.45
C TYR A 633 -16.99 -25.48 -4.03
N LEU A 634 -15.80 -26.04 -3.79
CA LEU A 634 -15.37 -26.48 -2.46
C LEU A 634 -13.96 -25.96 -2.16
N TYR A 635 -13.78 -25.54 -0.92
CA TYR A 635 -12.54 -24.97 -0.41
C TYR A 635 -11.99 -25.85 0.73
N ASP A 636 -10.69 -25.81 0.96
CA ASP A 636 -10.09 -26.33 2.18
C ASP A 636 -10.21 -25.31 3.34
N ASP A 637 -9.84 -25.73 4.55
CA ASP A 637 -9.87 -24.88 5.76
C ASP A 637 -8.86 -23.70 5.71
N ALA A 638 -8.01 -23.63 4.68
CA ALA A 638 -7.16 -22.48 4.36
C ALA A 638 -7.78 -21.58 3.27
N HIS A 639 -9.06 -21.78 2.96
CA HIS A 639 -9.89 -21.06 2.00
C HIS A 639 -9.39 -21.17 0.54
N ARG A 640 -8.63 -22.23 0.22
CA ARG A 640 -8.10 -22.50 -1.13
C ARG A 640 -9.06 -23.40 -1.88
N LEU A 641 -9.37 -23.08 -3.14
CA LEU A 641 -10.26 -23.89 -3.98
C LEU A 641 -9.64 -25.28 -4.26
N ILE A 642 -10.35 -26.34 -3.88
CA ILE A 642 -9.95 -27.75 -4.03
C ILE A 642 -10.88 -28.57 -4.95
N GLU A 643 -12.13 -28.15 -5.16
CA GLU A 643 -13.02 -28.79 -6.15
C GLU A 643 -13.92 -27.76 -6.85
N THR A 644 -14.17 -27.97 -8.15
CA THR A 644 -15.37 -27.47 -8.82
C THR A 644 -16.18 -28.62 -9.40
N SER A 645 -17.51 -28.50 -9.38
CA SER A 645 -18.44 -29.52 -9.89
C SER A 645 -19.52 -28.92 -10.79
N ASP A 646 -19.98 -29.69 -11.78
CA ASP A 646 -21.09 -29.32 -12.65
C ASP A 646 -22.40 -30.06 -12.31
N ALA A 647 -23.51 -29.57 -12.86
CA ALA A 647 -24.85 -30.15 -12.67
C ALA A 647 -25.01 -31.59 -13.23
N LEU A 648 -24.01 -32.14 -13.95
CA LEU A 648 -24.00 -33.52 -14.41
C LEU A 648 -23.22 -34.45 -13.45
N GLY A 649 -22.55 -33.89 -12.44
CA GLY A 649 -21.71 -34.61 -11.49
C GLY A 649 -20.26 -34.79 -11.93
N ASN A 650 -19.81 -34.14 -13.02
CA ASN A 650 -18.38 -34.08 -13.32
C ASN A 650 -17.69 -33.18 -12.28
N LYS A 651 -16.44 -33.51 -11.93
CA LYS A 651 -15.63 -32.74 -10.96
C LYS A 651 -14.26 -32.41 -11.54
N ARG A 652 -13.72 -31.25 -11.18
CA ARG A 652 -12.31 -30.87 -11.34
C ARG A 652 -11.73 -30.64 -9.96
N THR A 653 -10.72 -31.41 -9.56
CA THR A 653 -10.10 -31.32 -8.23
C THR A 653 -8.67 -30.78 -8.32
N PHE A 654 -8.20 -30.20 -7.21
CA PHE A 654 -6.86 -29.66 -7.06
C PHE A 654 -6.24 -30.17 -5.75
N GLU A 655 -5.12 -30.86 -5.86
CA GLU A 655 -4.22 -31.09 -4.71
C GLU A 655 -3.17 -29.97 -4.69
N ARG A 656 -2.77 -29.54 -3.49
CA ARG A 656 -1.87 -28.40 -3.30
C ARG A 656 -0.78 -28.70 -2.30
N ASP A 657 0.40 -28.13 -2.54
CA ASP A 657 1.49 -28.12 -1.57
C ASP A 657 1.29 -27.07 -0.46
N GLY A 658 2.32 -26.89 0.37
CA GLY A 658 2.35 -25.91 1.45
C GLY A 658 2.40 -24.45 0.98
N LEU A 659 2.82 -24.16 -0.26
CA LEU A 659 2.78 -22.80 -0.85
C LEU A 659 1.51 -22.57 -1.68
N GLY A 660 0.59 -23.53 -1.71
CA GLY A 660 -0.64 -23.45 -2.50
C GLY A 660 -0.48 -23.78 -3.98
N ASN A 661 0.70 -24.19 -4.44
CA ASN A 661 0.93 -24.64 -5.81
C ASN A 661 0.08 -25.88 -6.10
N VAL A 662 -0.55 -25.95 -7.28
CA VAL A 662 -1.38 -27.11 -7.65
C VAL A 662 -0.49 -28.25 -8.14
N THR A 663 -0.17 -29.20 -7.26
CA THR A 663 0.67 -30.37 -7.55
C THR A 663 -0.03 -31.44 -8.36
N THR A 664 -1.35 -31.58 -8.18
CA THR A 664 -2.18 -32.52 -8.94
C THR A 664 -3.45 -31.83 -9.38
N GLU A 665 -3.78 -31.97 -10.66
CA GLU A 665 -5.09 -31.58 -11.19
C GLU A 665 -5.77 -32.78 -11.84
N SER A 666 -7.01 -33.06 -11.48
CA SER A 666 -7.75 -34.23 -11.99
C SER A 666 -9.16 -33.88 -12.42
N LEU A 667 -9.60 -34.49 -13.53
CA LEU A 667 -10.99 -34.44 -14.00
C LEU A 667 -11.67 -35.79 -13.78
N PHE A 668 -12.82 -35.78 -13.10
CA PHE A 668 -13.64 -36.96 -12.85
C PHE A 668 -14.96 -36.88 -13.62
N GLY A 669 -15.38 -38.03 -14.16
CA GLY A 669 -16.74 -38.23 -14.66
C GLY A 669 -17.74 -38.48 -13.52
N PRO A 670 -19.04 -38.58 -13.83
CA PRO A 670 -20.11 -38.60 -12.84
C PRO A 670 -20.21 -39.91 -12.04
N ALA A 671 -19.43 -40.94 -12.39
CA ALA A 671 -19.31 -42.18 -11.64
C ALA A 671 -17.99 -42.26 -10.84
N GLY A 672 -17.30 -41.12 -10.64
CA GLY A 672 -16.03 -41.05 -9.91
C GLY A 672 -14.82 -41.59 -10.68
N GLN A 673 -14.96 -41.81 -12.00
CA GLN A 673 -13.85 -42.28 -12.84
C GLN A 673 -12.97 -41.12 -13.31
N ILE A 674 -11.66 -41.24 -13.12
CA ILE A 674 -10.69 -40.27 -13.67
C ILE A 674 -10.78 -40.27 -15.20
N ARG A 675 -10.83 -39.07 -15.79
CA ARG A 675 -10.86 -38.81 -17.23
C ARG A 675 -9.57 -38.22 -17.76
N TRP A 676 -8.88 -37.48 -16.91
CA TRP A 676 -7.60 -36.83 -17.17
C TRP A 676 -6.97 -36.50 -15.82
N THR A 677 -5.64 -36.56 -15.76
CA THR A 677 -4.86 -36.07 -14.63
C THR A 677 -3.55 -35.50 -15.14
N GLU A 678 -3.06 -34.46 -14.49
CA GLU A 678 -1.76 -33.83 -14.71
C GLU A 678 -1.09 -33.63 -13.35
N LEU A 679 0.16 -34.06 -13.25
CA LEU A 679 1.00 -33.86 -12.07
C LEU A 679 2.00 -32.74 -12.39
N ARG A 680 2.31 -31.93 -11.37
CA ARG A 680 3.17 -30.75 -11.48
C ARG A 680 4.18 -30.77 -10.35
N GLU A 681 5.45 -30.79 -10.73
CA GLU A 681 6.57 -30.76 -9.79
C GLU A 681 7.02 -29.32 -9.60
N PHE A 682 7.23 -28.94 -8.33
CA PHE A 682 7.75 -27.64 -7.96
C PHE A 682 9.03 -27.79 -7.15
N ASN A 683 9.99 -26.90 -7.35
CA ASN A 683 11.12 -26.77 -6.43
C ASN A 683 10.69 -26.11 -5.10
N GLU A 684 11.60 -26.05 -4.13
CA GLU A 684 11.37 -25.47 -2.80
C GLU A 684 11.02 -23.96 -2.80
N ILE A 685 11.07 -23.30 -3.96
CA ILE A 685 10.78 -21.87 -4.21
C ILE A 685 9.42 -21.69 -4.92
N GLY A 686 8.72 -22.78 -5.23
CA GLY A 686 7.42 -22.76 -5.93
C GLY A 686 7.52 -22.56 -7.44
N TRP A 687 8.68 -22.87 -8.06
CA TRP A 687 8.80 -22.89 -9.51
C TRP A 687 8.44 -24.24 -10.09
N LEU A 688 7.61 -24.24 -11.13
CA LEU A 688 7.20 -25.42 -11.88
C LEU A 688 8.38 -26.00 -12.65
N THR A 689 9.02 -27.05 -12.13
CA THR A 689 10.17 -27.72 -12.76
C THR A 689 9.77 -28.88 -13.67
N GLY A 690 8.58 -29.44 -13.48
CA GLY A 690 8.10 -30.61 -14.22
C GLY A 690 6.58 -30.61 -14.41
N ILE A 691 6.12 -31.10 -15.57
CA ILE A 691 4.72 -31.39 -15.86
C ILE A 691 4.65 -32.83 -16.39
N GLU A 692 3.92 -33.71 -15.71
CA GLU A 692 3.77 -35.12 -16.07
C GLU A 692 2.30 -35.43 -16.42
N ASP A 693 2.07 -36.11 -17.54
CA ASP A 693 0.74 -36.58 -17.94
C ASP A 693 0.38 -37.94 -17.31
N ALA A 694 -0.86 -38.38 -17.49
CA ALA A 694 -1.37 -39.66 -16.97
C ALA A 694 -0.65 -40.93 -17.49
N PHE A 695 0.32 -40.80 -18.41
CA PHE A 695 1.14 -41.89 -18.95
C PHE A 695 2.61 -41.84 -18.51
N GLY A 696 3.00 -40.83 -17.72
CA GLY A 696 4.39 -40.61 -17.31
C GLY A 696 5.23 -39.84 -18.33
N ASN A 697 4.62 -39.15 -19.29
CA ASN A 697 5.35 -38.29 -20.21
C ASN A 697 5.65 -36.95 -19.51
N GLN A 698 6.93 -36.67 -19.23
CA GLN A 698 7.35 -35.51 -18.45
C GLN A 698 7.92 -34.39 -19.34
N THR A 699 7.41 -33.17 -19.20
CA THR A 699 8.02 -31.93 -19.72
C THR A 699 8.82 -31.28 -18.60
N LEU A 700 10.09 -30.97 -18.82
CA LEU A 700 10.98 -30.35 -17.82
C LEU A 700 11.20 -28.87 -18.12
N LEU A 701 11.38 -28.07 -17.06
CA LEU A 701 11.60 -26.62 -17.13
C LEU A 701 12.81 -26.24 -16.24
N GLY A 702 13.78 -25.53 -16.83
CA GLY A 702 14.97 -25.02 -16.15
C GLY A 702 14.98 -23.50 -16.11
N TYR A 703 15.45 -22.92 -15.00
CA TYR A 703 15.43 -21.48 -14.74
C TYR A 703 16.81 -20.95 -14.35
N ASP A 704 17.10 -19.68 -14.66
CA ASP A 704 18.29 -18.99 -14.14
C ASP A 704 18.10 -18.48 -12.69
N VAL A 705 19.09 -17.79 -12.15
CA VAL A 705 19.04 -17.23 -10.79
C VAL A 705 17.93 -16.19 -10.58
N VAL A 706 17.33 -15.66 -11.65
CA VAL A 706 16.35 -14.57 -11.69
C VAL A 706 15.03 -14.96 -12.40
N ALA A 707 14.62 -16.25 -12.29
CA ALA A 707 13.34 -16.79 -12.78
C ALA A 707 13.14 -16.88 -14.28
N ASN A 708 14.14 -16.53 -15.07
CA ASN A 708 14.00 -16.64 -16.51
C ASN A 708 14.06 -18.11 -16.90
N LEU A 709 13.06 -18.57 -17.66
CA LEU A 709 13.02 -19.93 -18.20
C LEU A 709 14.18 -20.09 -19.20
N VAL A 710 15.29 -20.70 -18.81
CA VAL A 710 16.46 -20.91 -19.69
C VAL A 710 16.40 -22.21 -20.48
N GLU A 711 15.58 -23.17 -20.06
CA GLU A 711 15.42 -24.46 -20.75
C GLU A 711 13.99 -24.98 -20.64
N LYS A 712 13.50 -25.58 -21.72
CA LYS A 712 12.26 -26.37 -21.73
C LYS A 712 12.44 -27.61 -22.58
N ALA A 713 12.50 -28.79 -21.95
CA ALA A 713 12.62 -30.08 -22.61
C ALA A 713 11.28 -30.82 -22.67
N ASP A 714 10.96 -31.39 -23.82
CA ASP A 714 9.79 -32.25 -23.99
C ASP A 714 10.04 -33.70 -23.50
N PRO A 715 9.03 -34.58 -23.48
CA PRO A 715 9.18 -35.97 -23.04
C PRO A 715 10.12 -36.84 -23.89
N SER A 716 10.55 -36.38 -25.06
CA SER A 716 11.56 -37.03 -25.91
C SER A 716 12.99 -36.60 -25.54
N GLY A 717 13.13 -35.56 -24.72
CA GLY A 717 14.39 -34.87 -24.43
C GLY A 717 14.72 -33.76 -25.43
N ASP A 718 13.81 -33.41 -26.34
CA ASP A 718 14.02 -32.31 -27.29
C ASP A 718 13.84 -30.97 -26.57
N ALA A 719 14.93 -30.21 -26.42
CA ALA A 719 14.98 -29.01 -25.58
C ALA A 719 15.04 -27.69 -26.37
N TYR A 720 14.21 -26.74 -25.98
CA TYR A 720 14.40 -25.32 -26.31
C TYR A 720 15.27 -24.68 -25.23
N THR A 721 16.23 -23.83 -25.62
CA THR A 721 16.98 -23.00 -24.66
C THR A 721 16.74 -21.52 -24.93
N TYR A 722 16.87 -20.70 -23.90
CA TYR A 722 16.55 -19.28 -23.95
C TYR A 722 17.68 -18.47 -23.31
N GLY A 723 18.06 -17.37 -23.97
CA GLY A 723 19.07 -16.44 -23.49
C GLY A 723 18.44 -15.09 -23.14
N TYR A 724 19.00 -14.41 -22.14
CA TYR A 724 18.49 -13.16 -21.57
C TYR A 724 19.61 -12.12 -21.44
N ASP A 725 19.26 -10.84 -21.34
CA ASP A 725 20.19 -9.78 -20.96
C ASP A 725 20.11 -9.42 -19.46
N GLY A 726 20.81 -8.36 -19.06
CA GLY A 726 20.86 -7.90 -17.66
C GLY A 726 19.51 -7.45 -17.11
N PHE A 727 18.59 -6.96 -17.95
CA PHE A 727 17.24 -6.57 -17.56
C PHE A 727 16.21 -7.69 -17.77
N HIS A 728 16.69 -8.92 -17.98
CA HIS A 728 15.87 -10.12 -18.12
C HIS A 728 15.00 -10.14 -19.38
N HIS A 729 15.40 -9.38 -20.41
CA HIS A 729 14.75 -9.44 -21.71
C HIS A 729 15.30 -10.61 -22.53
N GLN A 730 14.42 -11.40 -23.13
CA GLN A 730 14.78 -12.65 -23.81
C GLN A 730 15.45 -12.37 -25.16
N THR A 731 16.78 -12.38 -25.20
CA THR A 731 17.58 -12.09 -26.41
C THR A 731 17.73 -13.27 -27.38
N THR A 732 17.57 -14.51 -26.91
CA THR A 732 17.77 -15.71 -27.75
C THR A 732 16.70 -16.76 -27.47
N ILE A 733 16.26 -17.46 -28.52
CA ILE A 733 15.59 -18.77 -28.44
C ILE A 733 16.37 -19.73 -29.35
N GLN A 734 16.81 -20.87 -28.85
CA GLN A 734 17.34 -21.96 -29.66
C GLN A 734 16.35 -23.13 -29.63
N ASP A 735 16.07 -23.73 -30.79
CA ASP A 735 15.22 -24.92 -30.87
C ASP A 735 16.04 -26.23 -30.69
N PRO A 736 15.39 -27.40 -30.55
CA PRO A 736 16.08 -28.68 -30.35
C PRO A 736 17.02 -29.11 -31.49
N LEU A 737 16.93 -28.48 -32.67
CA LEU A 737 17.82 -28.73 -33.80
C LEU A 737 19.06 -27.81 -33.78
N GLY A 738 19.16 -26.93 -32.78
CA GLY A 738 20.22 -25.93 -32.63
C GLY A 738 19.95 -24.63 -33.39
N GLU A 739 18.80 -24.47 -34.03
CA GLU A 739 18.45 -23.32 -34.87
C GLU A 739 18.02 -22.13 -34.00
N SER A 740 18.65 -20.97 -34.18
CA SER A 740 18.50 -19.82 -33.26
C SER A 740 17.66 -18.67 -33.81
N THR A 741 16.70 -18.22 -33.01
CA THR A 741 16.04 -16.92 -33.13
C THR A 741 16.77 -15.91 -32.24
N GLN A 742 17.06 -14.72 -32.78
CA GLN A 742 17.75 -13.65 -32.07
C GLN A 742 16.85 -12.42 -31.94
N ILE A 743 16.72 -11.88 -30.73
CA ILE A 743 15.88 -10.73 -30.38
C ILE A 743 16.80 -9.63 -29.86
N ILE A 744 16.63 -8.41 -30.38
CA ILE A 744 17.32 -7.21 -29.91
C ILE A 744 16.27 -6.21 -29.47
N TYR A 745 16.53 -5.59 -28.33
CA TYR A 745 15.72 -4.55 -27.71
C TYR A 745 16.34 -3.16 -27.95
N GLU A 746 15.51 -2.12 -27.86
CA GLU A 746 15.99 -0.74 -27.70
C GLU A 746 16.34 -0.47 -26.23
N ASP A 747 16.99 0.66 -25.94
CA ASP A 747 17.26 1.13 -24.56
C ASP A 747 15.96 1.41 -23.76
N THR A 748 14.79 1.21 -24.38
CA THR A 748 13.44 1.34 -23.83
C THR A 748 12.85 0.01 -23.31
N GLY A 749 13.48 -1.12 -23.63
CA GLY A 749 12.94 -2.46 -23.40
C GLY A 749 11.97 -2.97 -24.47
N GLU A 750 11.74 -2.21 -25.55
CA GLU A 750 10.88 -2.61 -26.67
C GLU A 750 11.67 -3.39 -27.73
N ILE A 751 11.02 -4.32 -28.45
CA ILE A 751 11.71 -5.22 -29.40
C ILE A 751 12.07 -4.47 -30.69
N TYR A 752 13.28 -3.96 -30.82
CA TYR A 752 13.78 -3.39 -32.07
C TYR A 752 13.76 -4.38 -33.24
N ARG A 753 14.27 -5.61 -33.03
CA ARG A 753 14.52 -6.56 -34.12
C ARG A 753 14.45 -8.02 -33.70
N VAL A 754 13.71 -8.82 -34.47
CA VAL A 754 13.76 -10.30 -34.42
C VAL A 754 14.42 -10.84 -35.68
N SER A 755 15.34 -11.79 -35.53
CA SER A 755 15.97 -12.53 -36.62
C SER A 755 15.63 -14.01 -36.49
N ASP A 756 14.94 -14.59 -37.48
CA ASP A 756 14.61 -16.02 -37.50
C ASP A 756 15.85 -16.90 -37.84
N PRO A 757 15.81 -18.22 -37.61
CA PRO A 757 16.97 -19.08 -37.91
C PRO A 757 17.34 -19.13 -39.40
N ARG A 758 16.41 -18.79 -40.29
CA ARG A 758 16.68 -18.62 -41.74
C ARG A 758 17.29 -17.25 -42.06
N SER A 759 17.82 -16.56 -41.04
CA SER A 759 18.41 -15.22 -41.10
C SER A 759 17.47 -14.11 -41.62
N ARG A 760 16.15 -14.32 -41.60
CA ARG A 760 15.17 -13.29 -41.97
C ARG A 760 14.99 -12.33 -40.81
N ARG A 761 15.04 -11.03 -41.09
CA ARG A 761 14.95 -9.98 -40.08
C ARG A 761 13.60 -9.27 -40.17
N THR A 762 12.91 -9.20 -39.03
CA THR A 762 11.75 -8.35 -38.80
C THR A 762 12.21 -7.21 -37.89
N TYR A 763 11.92 -5.98 -38.29
CA TYR A 763 12.15 -4.78 -37.50
C TYR A 763 10.80 -4.24 -37.03
N TYR A 764 10.77 -3.69 -35.84
CA TYR A 764 9.61 -3.00 -35.28
C TYR A 764 10.00 -1.54 -35.04
N GLU A 765 8.99 -0.67 -35.10
CA GLU A 765 9.10 0.75 -34.78
C GLU A 765 7.87 1.05 -33.94
N TYR A 766 8.09 1.55 -32.72
CA TYR A 766 7.05 1.95 -31.79
C TYR A 766 6.85 3.46 -31.87
N ASN A 767 5.73 3.95 -31.35
CA ASN A 767 5.50 5.38 -31.16
C ASN A 767 5.19 5.63 -29.69
N GLY A 768 5.17 6.89 -29.24
CA GLY A 768 4.90 7.24 -27.83
C GLY A 768 3.52 6.85 -27.27
N PHE A 769 2.71 6.10 -28.01
CA PHE A 769 1.45 5.49 -27.57
C PHE A 769 1.41 3.96 -27.62
N GLY A 770 2.51 3.29 -28.00
CA GLY A 770 2.55 1.88 -28.43
C GLY A 770 2.36 1.74 -29.94
#